data_AF-A0A517Y4T5-F1
#
_entry.id   AF-A0A517Y4T5-F1
#
_cell.length_a   1.000
_cell.length_b   1.000
_cell.length_c   1.000
_cell.angle_alpha   90.00
_cell.angle_beta   90.00
_cell.angle_gamma   90.00
#
_symmetry.space_group_name_H-M   'P 1'
#
loop_
_entity.id
_entity.type
_entity.pdbx_description
1 polymer ?
#
loop_
_entity_poly.entity_id
_entity_poly.type
_entity_poly.pdbx_seq_one_letter_code
_entity_poly.pdbx_strand_id
1 'polypeptide(L)'
;MDLERFFKPYNPPTTSLIDALQYWTEKQPDDTAYIFTDGESEETKLTFAQFNDRVRSIARRLVDEKLSGERVLLLYPPGLEYVAAYFACLAAGAVAVPAYPPRRNRNMLRIQAIADDAQAKAALITGDIADRSGDMLDETPNLKRLLWLATDEIPSNSHGGWQPGTLSPKRLAMLQYTSGSTGTPKGVMLTHGNLMTNLQIITYGFEPTRSGVGLSWLPTYHDMGLVGGVLTSFFIGRPSVLMSPMTFLQKPIRWLRGISKYRVTISGGPNFAYDLCTSKITDEQLTGIDLSTWELAFNGAEPVRADTLHKFAERFGPYGFQPKSFYPCYGMAETTLIVTGGFKDKSPLLRTFDGKLIDQRRVQPCDAKSDNARELTGCGRVLPEERVAIVDADMLHELPPGRIGEIWVQGGSVAQGYWNKPEATQANFHAYMAGSNEGPFLRTGDLGFFHEGELFVTGRLKDLIIVRGVNRYPQDIEQTVERASPRINSGEVAAFAVDLHGRERLIVVAEVERTRRSDWGDVIAAIRRDVTREHELPPDAVVLVRFGSIPKTSSGKIQRHACREDFLGNQLQITEQWLSWEQKETDAIVPPDIAISDDVDTAMVAGDPAKDPNPAVVQVVIEHVKAIAKERAKVITLESNIVTDLGLDSLERLQIANTLEETFGGRFPEAVLAEIETVRQVADAIEQYIGTQPLVQRQSTAAVSTVKKTIDDIGPECYDFSKTPEYLRLRQTIDMLEGLGVGNPYFCVHEGITRDTARIGGRDYISYTTYNYIGMSGDPVVAAAAKAAIDKYGTSVSASRLVSGEKPVHRELEMEIADFVGQEDSICFVGGHSTNETTIGHLFGPGDLILHDSLDHNSIVQGSIMSGARRRPFPHNDWQAADDILSEIRTEYRKVLLVIEGTYSMDGDFPDLPRFIEVKKKHKALLMIDEAHSSGVLGATGRGVVEHFGCNPRDVDLSMATLSKSFGSCGGYIAGSKELIEYMKYTTPGFVFSCGLPPGAAAGSLAALRLLKKEPERVYKLRANADLFLKLAKEKGINTGYAGGTGVVPVITGNSPHALMLSRALFERGINVQPILHPAVEEEKARLRFFINCMHNEEQIRYTVECVAEELTKLDPKYLQMTKLRGPHIKSLRTPSATS
;
A
#
# COMPACT_ATOMS: atom_id res chain seq x y z
N MET A 1 2.03 21.94 42.60
CA MET A 1 1.18 22.93 41.90
C MET A 1 -0.02 23.25 42.76
N ASP A 2 -0.65 24.43 42.65
CA ASP A 2 -2.02 24.62 43.14
C ASP A 2 -3.02 24.27 42.02
N LEU A 3 -3.79 23.22 42.26
CA LEU A 3 -4.84 22.73 41.38
C LEU A 3 -6.24 22.85 42.00
N GLU A 4 -6.37 23.26 43.27
CA GLU A 4 -7.66 23.29 43.97
C GLU A 4 -8.67 24.17 43.22
N ARG A 5 -8.18 25.27 42.62
CA ARG A 5 -8.99 26.20 41.81
C ARG A 5 -9.69 25.56 40.59
N PHE A 6 -9.21 24.41 40.10
CA PHE A 6 -9.80 23.70 38.96
C PHE A 6 -10.74 22.55 39.36
N PHE A 7 -10.56 22.02 40.56
CA PHE A 7 -11.38 20.92 41.10
C PHE A 7 -12.57 21.41 41.94
N LYS A 8 -12.45 22.56 42.62
CA LYS A 8 -13.45 23.08 43.57
C LYS A 8 -14.89 23.04 42.99
N PRO A 9 -15.89 22.55 43.77
CA PRO A 9 -15.83 22.21 45.21
C PRO A 9 -15.19 20.85 45.54
N TYR A 10 -14.75 20.08 44.54
CA TYR A 10 -14.13 18.78 44.73
C TYR A 10 -12.63 18.87 45.04
N ASN A 11 -12.06 17.76 45.52
CA ASN A 11 -10.65 17.56 45.78
C ASN A 11 -10.29 16.07 45.52
N PRO A 12 -10.09 15.66 44.25
CA PRO A 12 -9.79 14.28 43.90
C PRO A 12 -8.37 13.87 44.34
N PRO A 13 -8.12 12.60 44.66
CA PRO A 13 -6.78 12.10 44.97
C PRO A 13 -5.79 12.30 43.81
N THR A 14 -4.60 12.80 44.12
CA THR A 14 -3.46 12.91 43.20
C THR A 14 -2.50 11.72 43.26
N THR A 15 -2.85 10.69 44.04
CA THR A 15 -2.01 9.49 44.31
C THR A 15 -2.01 8.47 43.18
N SER A 16 -3.18 8.18 42.59
CA SER A 16 -3.31 7.33 41.40
C SER A 16 -4.64 7.58 40.67
N LEU A 17 -4.69 7.21 39.39
CA LEU A 17 -5.90 7.23 38.57
C LEU A 17 -7.03 6.35 39.13
N ILE A 18 -6.70 5.33 39.93
CA ILE A 18 -7.67 4.41 40.52
C ILE A 18 -8.29 5.00 41.80
N ASP A 19 -7.51 5.73 42.58
CA ASP A 19 -8.04 6.53 43.71
C ASP A 19 -8.94 7.66 43.19
N ALA A 20 -8.55 8.30 42.08
CA ALA A 20 -9.39 9.29 41.39
C ALA A 20 -10.67 8.68 40.80
N LEU A 21 -10.61 7.48 40.22
CA LEU A 21 -11.78 6.72 39.76
C LEU A 21 -12.77 6.46 40.91
N GLN A 22 -12.30 5.90 42.02
CA GLN A 22 -13.13 5.65 43.20
C GLN A 22 -13.76 6.95 43.72
N TYR A 23 -12.97 8.03 43.83
CA TYR A 23 -13.47 9.33 44.26
C TYR A 23 -14.57 9.88 43.35
N TRP A 24 -14.39 9.86 42.03
CA TRP A 24 -15.40 10.37 41.11
C TRP A 24 -16.67 9.49 41.08
N THR A 25 -16.54 8.17 41.21
CA THR A 25 -17.70 7.28 41.41
C THR A 25 -18.46 7.60 42.71
N GLU A 26 -17.79 7.95 43.81
CA GLU A 26 -18.48 8.34 45.04
C GLU A 26 -19.17 9.71 44.96
N LYS A 27 -18.60 10.66 44.22
CA LYS A 27 -19.03 12.07 44.24
C LYS A 27 -19.99 12.46 43.13
N GLN A 28 -19.93 11.75 42.00
CA GLN A 28 -20.75 12.01 40.82
C GLN A 28 -21.02 10.68 40.06
N PRO A 29 -21.63 9.66 40.70
CA PRO A 29 -21.81 8.30 40.15
C PRO A 29 -22.57 8.28 38.82
N ASP A 30 -23.58 9.14 38.69
CA ASP A 30 -24.49 9.20 37.54
C ASP A 30 -24.02 10.17 36.44
N ASP A 31 -22.99 10.99 36.72
CA ASP A 31 -22.38 11.86 35.71
C ASP A 31 -21.65 11.01 34.66
N THR A 32 -21.65 11.47 33.41
CA THR A 32 -20.96 10.79 32.31
C THR A 32 -19.44 10.93 32.45
N ALA A 33 -18.73 9.80 32.52
CA ALA A 33 -17.26 9.76 32.52
C ALA A 33 -16.72 9.77 31.08
N TYR A 34 -17.29 8.92 30.23
CA TYR A 34 -16.88 8.79 28.83
C TYR A 34 -18.08 8.71 27.89
N ILE A 35 -17.92 9.34 26.72
CA ILE A 35 -18.76 9.19 25.54
C ILE A 35 -17.85 8.67 24.43
N PHE A 36 -18.29 7.69 23.65
CA PHE A 36 -17.60 7.26 22.44
C PHE A 36 -18.50 7.50 21.23
N THR A 37 -18.00 8.23 20.24
CA THR A 37 -18.83 8.76 19.15
C THR A 37 -18.04 9.22 17.93
N ASP A 38 -18.51 8.77 16.78
CA ASP A 38 -18.04 9.15 15.46
C ASP A 38 -18.42 10.60 15.00
N GLY A 39 -19.32 11.31 15.71
CA GLY A 39 -19.56 12.78 15.56
C GLY A 39 -20.96 13.27 15.17
N GLU A 40 -21.85 12.43 14.62
CA GLU A 40 -23.23 12.80 14.16
C GLU A 40 -24.37 12.32 15.12
N SER A 41 -25.11 11.23 14.88
CA SER A 41 -26.19 10.57 15.73
C SER A 41 -25.85 9.62 16.95
N GLU A 42 -25.01 8.57 16.86
CA GLU A 42 -24.54 7.63 17.94
C GLU A 42 -23.88 8.29 19.15
N GLU A 43 -23.92 7.57 20.27
CA GLU A 43 -23.09 7.82 21.44
C GLU A 43 -23.21 6.68 22.46
N THR A 44 -22.26 5.74 22.47
CA THR A 44 -22.08 4.85 23.62
C THR A 44 -21.57 5.67 24.81
N LYS A 45 -22.17 5.53 25.99
CA LYS A 45 -21.82 6.29 27.21
C LYS A 45 -21.62 5.38 28.41
N LEU A 46 -20.71 5.78 29.30
CA LEU A 46 -20.56 5.19 30.64
C LEU A 46 -20.54 6.31 31.69
N THR A 47 -21.36 6.16 32.73
CA THR A 47 -21.26 6.99 33.95
C THR A 47 -20.07 6.59 34.81
N PHE A 48 -19.66 7.42 35.78
CA PHE A 48 -18.58 7.06 36.70
C PHE A 48 -18.88 5.78 37.51
N ALA A 49 -20.15 5.45 37.78
CA ALA A 49 -20.53 4.19 38.41
C ALA A 49 -20.39 2.99 37.45
N GLN A 50 -20.94 3.09 36.23
CA GLN A 50 -20.87 2.04 35.22
C GLN A 50 -19.42 1.73 34.80
N PHE A 51 -18.62 2.78 34.61
CA PHE A 51 -17.21 2.64 34.25
C PHE A 51 -16.40 1.94 35.36
N ASN A 52 -16.63 2.29 36.63
CA ASN A 52 -15.94 1.65 37.76
C ASN A 52 -16.34 0.18 37.94
N ASP A 53 -17.62 -0.16 37.76
CA ASP A 53 -18.07 -1.56 37.76
C ASP A 53 -17.39 -2.38 36.65
N ARG A 54 -17.35 -1.84 35.43
CA ARG A 54 -16.67 -2.44 34.28
C ARG A 54 -15.18 -2.68 34.57
N VAL A 55 -14.48 -1.64 35.03
CA VAL A 55 -13.07 -1.69 35.43
C VAL A 55 -12.82 -2.74 36.52
N ARG A 56 -13.64 -2.78 37.57
CA ARG A 56 -13.49 -3.73 38.68
C ARG A 56 -13.79 -5.17 38.27
N SER A 57 -14.74 -5.39 37.36
CA SER A 57 -15.10 -6.71 36.86
C SER A 57 -13.97 -7.31 36.01
N ILE A 58 -13.40 -6.54 35.08
CA ILE A 58 -12.22 -6.94 34.32
C ILE A 58 -11.01 -7.13 35.27
N ALA A 59 -10.73 -6.15 36.14
CA ALA A 59 -9.58 -6.21 37.05
C ALA A 59 -9.62 -7.41 38.01
N ARG A 60 -10.82 -7.78 38.48
CA ARG A 60 -11.02 -8.99 39.29
C ARG A 60 -10.56 -10.24 38.53
N ARG A 61 -10.93 -10.38 37.25
CA ARG A 61 -10.46 -11.50 36.41
C ARG A 61 -8.95 -11.49 36.23
N LEU A 62 -8.32 -10.33 35.97
CA LEU A 62 -6.86 -10.22 35.85
C LEU A 62 -6.12 -10.62 37.13
N VAL A 63 -6.71 -10.38 38.32
CA VAL A 63 -6.18 -10.82 39.61
C VAL A 63 -6.31 -12.34 39.79
N ASP A 64 -7.42 -12.95 39.39
CA ASP A 64 -7.62 -14.40 39.48
C ASP A 64 -6.71 -15.18 38.51
N GLU A 65 -6.44 -14.62 37.33
CA GLU A 65 -5.43 -15.09 36.36
C GLU A 65 -3.99 -14.74 36.78
N LYS A 66 -3.80 -14.12 37.96
CA LYS A 66 -2.49 -13.80 38.59
C LYS A 66 -1.61 -12.83 37.80
N LEU A 67 -2.19 -11.95 36.98
CA LEU A 67 -1.47 -11.03 36.10
C LEU A 67 -0.90 -9.77 36.81
N SER A 68 -1.00 -9.69 38.14
CA SER A 68 -0.50 -8.52 38.90
C SER A 68 1.02 -8.40 38.83
N GLY A 69 1.52 -7.34 38.20
CA GLY A 69 2.94 -7.10 37.94
C GLY A 69 3.46 -7.67 36.62
N GLU A 70 2.63 -8.44 35.91
CA GLU A 70 2.98 -8.96 34.58
C GLU A 70 2.61 -7.96 33.47
N ARG A 71 3.29 -8.06 32.31
CA ARG A 71 2.98 -7.24 31.14
C ARG A 71 1.77 -7.85 30.40
N VAL A 72 0.80 -6.99 30.10
CA VAL A 72 -0.49 -7.38 29.50
C VAL A 72 -0.73 -6.50 28.27
N LEU A 73 -0.78 -7.12 27.08
CA LEU A 73 -1.07 -6.41 25.83
C LEU A 73 -2.53 -5.96 25.81
N LEU A 74 -2.78 -4.76 25.29
CA LEU A 74 -4.12 -4.27 24.98
C LEU A 74 -4.24 -4.17 23.45
N LEU A 75 -5.02 -5.07 22.84
CA LEU A 75 -5.14 -5.26 21.39
C LEU A 75 -6.57 -4.98 20.91
N TYR A 76 -7.03 -3.75 21.10
CA TYR A 76 -8.42 -3.35 20.87
C TYR A 76 -8.59 -2.42 19.66
N PRO A 77 -9.78 -2.36 19.04
CA PRO A 77 -10.19 -1.17 18.31
C PRO A 77 -10.30 0.03 19.26
N PRO A 78 -10.32 1.28 18.76
CA PRO A 78 -10.73 2.42 19.58
C PRO A 78 -12.12 2.17 20.19
N GLY A 79 -12.30 2.46 21.48
CA GLY A 79 -13.58 2.33 22.17
C GLY A 79 -13.49 2.29 23.69
N LEU A 80 -14.65 2.27 24.35
CA LEU A 80 -14.72 2.31 25.83
C LEU A 80 -14.19 1.03 26.49
N GLU A 81 -14.26 -0.12 25.80
CA GLU A 81 -13.68 -1.38 26.28
C GLU A 81 -12.15 -1.29 26.44
N TYR A 82 -11.45 -0.67 25.48
CA TYR A 82 -10.01 -0.38 25.64
C TYR A 82 -9.74 0.46 26.90
N VAL A 83 -10.57 1.50 27.14
CA VAL A 83 -10.40 2.40 28.27
C VAL A 83 -10.67 1.66 29.59
N ALA A 84 -11.70 0.83 29.65
CA ALA A 84 -12.00 -0.01 30.81
C ALA A 84 -10.89 -1.05 31.06
N ALA A 85 -10.38 -1.71 30.02
CA ALA A 85 -9.28 -2.67 30.10
C ALA A 85 -7.96 -2.03 30.56
N TYR A 86 -7.65 -0.81 30.09
CA TYR A 86 -6.48 -0.05 30.56
C TYR A 86 -6.57 0.27 32.06
N PHE A 87 -7.69 0.85 32.52
CA PHE A 87 -7.91 1.12 33.94
C PHE A 87 -7.97 -0.18 34.76
N ALA A 88 -8.48 -1.29 34.20
CA ALA A 88 -8.51 -2.60 34.85
C ALA A 88 -7.11 -3.19 35.06
N CYS A 89 -6.20 -3.05 34.09
CA CYS A 89 -4.79 -3.40 34.27
C CYS A 89 -4.18 -2.61 35.45
N LEU A 90 -4.38 -1.29 35.50
CA LEU A 90 -3.90 -0.45 36.59
C LEU A 90 -4.50 -0.88 37.96
N ALA A 91 -5.80 -1.16 38.02
CA ALA A 91 -6.48 -1.60 39.24
C ALA A 91 -6.04 -3.00 39.72
N ALA A 92 -5.73 -3.92 38.80
CA ALA A 92 -5.12 -5.21 39.11
C ALA A 92 -3.61 -5.11 39.44
N GLY A 93 -2.98 -3.96 39.16
CA GLY A 93 -1.54 -3.77 39.23
C GLY A 93 -0.75 -4.47 38.11
N ALA A 94 -1.41 -4.89 37.04
CA ALA A 94 -0.76 -5.36 35.81
C ALA A 94 -0.12 -4.17 35.06
N VAL A 95 0.94 -4.43 34.31
CA VAL A 95 1.60 -3.41 33.47
C VAL A 95 0.94 -3.41 32.10
N ALA A 96 0.16 -2.38 31.80
CA ALA A 96 -0.52 -2.26 30.52
C ALA A 96 0.48 -2.04 29.37
N VAL A 97 0.28 -2.71 28.24
CA VAL A 97 1.10 -2.53 27.02
C VAL A 97 0.17 -2.21 25.86
N PRO A 98 -0.19 -0.93 25.64
CA PRO A 98 -0.98 -0.52 24.50
C PRO A 98 -0.30 -0.85 23.17
N ALA A 99 -1.02 -1.53 22.29
CA ALA A 99 -0.61 -1.77 20.91
C ALA A 99 -1.82 -1.62 19.98
N TYR A 100 -1.60 -1.77 18.67
CA TYR A 100 -2.68 -1.80 17.69
C TYR A 100 -3.24 -3.23 17.58
N PRO A 101 -4.55 -3.40 17.28
CA PRO A 101 -5.17 -4.72 17.17
C PRO A 101 -4.66 -5.50 15.95
N PRO A 102 -4.70 -6.84 15.98
CA PRO A 102 -4.41 -7.68 14.81
C PRO A 102 -5.41 -7.41 13.67
N ARG A 103 -4.97 -7.62 12.43
CA ARG A 103 -5.80 -7.54 11.20
C ARG A 103 -5.23 -8.49 10.16
N ARG A 104 -6.08 -9.18 9.39
CA ARG A 104 -5.67 -10.18 8.38
C ARG A 104 -4.51 -9.70 7.48
N ASN A 105 -4.57 -8.47 6.99
CA ASN A 105 -3.55 -7.91 6.08
C ASN A 105 -2.47 -7.06 6.79
N ARG A 106 -2.19 -7.29 8.09
CA ARG A 106 -1.07 -6.65 8.80
C ARG A 106 -0.12 -7.68 9.40
N ASN A 107 1.16 -7.47 9.15
CA ASN A 107 2.24 -8.35 9.58
C ASN A 107 2.25 -8.58 11.10
N MET A 108 1.82 -9.78 11.52
CA MET A 108 1.75 -10.23 12.91
C MET A 108 3.12 -10.22 13.60
N LEU A 109 4.23 -10.32 12.85
CA LEU A 109 5.60 -10.28 13.39
C LEU A 109 5.89 -9.00 14.19
N ARG A 110 5.20 -7.89 13.93
CA ARG A 110 5.37 -6.65 14.71
C ARG A 110 4.56 -6.63 16.02
N ILE A 111 3.43 -7.33 16.10
CA ILE A 111 2.74 -7.58 17.39
C ILE A 111 3.58 -8.59 18.20
N GLN A 112 4.07 -9.64 17.55
CA GLN A 112 4.99 -10.63 18.10
C GLN A 112 6.25 -9.96 18.69
N ALA A 113 6.89 -9.04 17.96
CA ALA A 113 8.07 -8.32 18.44
C ALA A 113 7.80 -7.45 19.68
N ILE A 114 6.61 -6.81 19.78
CA ILE A 114 6.20 -6.07 20.98
C ILE A 114 5.94 -7.04 22.15
N ALA A 115 5.27 -8.17 21.88
CA ALA A 115 4.98 -9.20 22.88
C ALA A 115 6.25 -9.83 23.47
N ASP A 116 7.23 -10.14 22.64
CA ASP A 116 8.50 -10.75 23.04
C ASP A 116 9.41 -9.76 23.79
N ASP A 117 9.52 -8.50 23.33
CA ASP A 117 10.32 -7.45 23.98
C ASP A 117 9.74 -7.08 25.35
N ALA A 118 8.42 -6.87 25.43
CA ALA A 118 7.68 -6.65 26.69
C ALA A 118 7.64 -7.89 27.60
N GLN A 119 7.95 -9.07 27.05
CA GLN A 119 7.82 -10.37 27.70
C GLN A 119 6.40 -10.57 28.27
N ALA A 120 5.39 -10.31 27.43
CA ALA A 120 3.98 -10.33 27.82
C ALA A 120 3.53 -11.69 28.35
N LYS A 121 2.48 -11.70 29.19
CA LYS A 121 1.82 -12.92 29.69
C LYS A 121 0.40 -13.10 29.19
N ALA A 122 -0.29 -12.00 28.91
CA ALA A 122 -1.66 -12.00 28.44
C ALA A 122 -1.86 -10.97 27.34
N ALA A 123 -2.90 -11.18 26.54
CA ALA A 123 -3.44 -10.21 25.60
C ALA A 123 -4.94 -10.04 25.89
N LEU A 124 -5.36 -8.80 26.12
CA LEU A 124 -6.77 -8.45 26.30
C LEU A 124 -7.31 -7.88 24.98
N ILE A 125 -8.51 -8.34 24.62
CA ILE A 125 -9.18 -8.16 23.33
C ILE A 125 -10.71 -8.07 23.53
N THR A 126 -11.44 -7.85 22.45
CA THR A 126 -12.88 -8.17 22.32
C THR A 126 -13.09 -9.62 21.86
N GLY A 127 -14.28 -10.17 22.07
CA GLY A 127 -14.71 -11.46 21.51
C GLY A 127 -14.68 -11.46 19.99
N ASP A 128 -15.11 -10.36 19.36
CA ASP A 128 -15.01 -10.15 17.91
C ASP A 128 -13.57 -10.30 17.37
N ILE A 129 -12.56 -9.95 18.16
CA ILE A 129 -11.15 -10.16 17.82
C ILE A 129 -10.69 -11.60 18.17
N ALA A 130 -11.26 -12.23 19.21
CA ALA A 130 -10.93 -13.60 19.60
C ALA A 130 -11.24 -14.58 18.46
N ASP A 131 -12.48 -14.54 17.97
CA ASP A 131 -12.96 -15.42 16.89
C ASP A 131 -12.15 -15.23 15.60
N ARG A 132 -11.78 -13.98 15.27
CA ARG A 132 -10.96 -13.66 14.08
C ARG A 132 -9.48 -14.03 14.21
N SER A 133 -8.97 -14.18 15.43
CA SER A 133 -7.54 -14.38 15.68
C SER A 133 -7.12 -15.85 15.71
N GLY A 134 -8.06 -16.80 15.77
CA GLY A 134 -7.78 -18.24 15.91
C GLY A 134 -6.73 -18.75 14.92
N ASP A 135 -7.01 -18.64 13.62
CA ASP A 135 -6.11 -19.11 12.56
C ASP A 135 -4.77 -18.36 12.55
N MET A 136 -4.80 -17.05 12.82
CA MET A 136 -3.61 -16.17 12.80
C MET A 136 -2.61 -16.48 13.94
N LEU A 137 -3.04 -17.19 14.98
CA LEU A 137 -2.18 -17.62 16.08
C LEU A 137 -1.41 -18.91 15.79
N ASP A 138 -1.86 -19.73 14.84
CA ASP A 138 -1.16 -20.96 14.46
C ASP A 138 0.14 -20.68 13.68
N GLU A 139 0.18 -19.55 12.96
CA GLU A 139 1.38 -19.02 12.30
C GLU A 139 2.34 -18.30 13.26
N THR A 140 1.93 -18.00 14.51
CA THR A 140 2.73 -17.23 15.48
C THR A 140 2.94 -17.96 16.83
N PRO A 141 3.87 -18.94 16.90
CA PRO A 141 4.01 -19.87 18.04
C PRO A 141 4.40 -19.27 19.40
N ASN A 142 4.77 -17.98 19.48
CA ASN A 142 5.01 -17.27 20.74
C ASN A 142 3.76 -16.50 21.19
N LEU A 143 3.05 -15.78 20.29
CA LEU A 143 1.75 -15.15 20.59
C LEU A 143 0.71 -16.19 21.05
N LYS A 144 0.70 -17.40 20.47
CA LYS A 144 -0.14 -18.54 20.91
C LYS A 144 0.15 -19.04 22.34
N ARG A 145 1.20 -18.54 23.02
CA ARG A 145 1.52 -18.87 24.43
C ARG A 145 1.00 -17.86 25.44
N LEU A 146 0.45 -16.73 24.98
CA LEU A 146 -0.18 -15.74 25.86
C LEU A 146 -1.53 -16.26 26.35
N LEU A 147 -1.95 -15.80 27.53
CA LEU A 147 -3.35 -15.91 27.95
C LEU A 147 -4.19 -14.86 27.21
N TRP A 148 -4.97 -15.29 26.22
CA TRP A 148 -5.90 -14.43 25.50
C TRP A 148 -7.22 -14.32 26.29
N LEU A 149 -7.72 -13.09 26.48
CA LEU A 149 -8.96 -12.81 27.22
C LEU A 149 -9.81 -11.79 26.47
N ALA A 150 -10.97 -12.24 25.97
CA ALA A 150 -12.07 -11.36 25.60
C ALA A 150 -12.61 -10.70 26.88
N THR A 151 -12.53 -9.37 26.98
CA THR A 151 -12.94 -8.67 28.22
C THR A 151 -14.42 -8.34 28.25
N ASP A 152 -15.00 -8.03 27.10
CA ASP A 152 -16.43 -7.87 26.83
C ASP A 152 -17.26 -9.07 27.28
N GLU A 153 -16.75 -10.29 27.12
CA GLU A 153 -17.37 -11.52 27.67
C GLU A 153 -17.45 -11.56 29.21
N ILE A 154 -16.61 -10.80 29.93
CA ILE A 154 -16.60 -10.77 31.39
C ILE A 154 -17.85 -9.98 31.87
N PRO A 155 -18.81 -10.59 32.59
CA PRO A 155 -20.02 -9.89 32.97
C PRO A 155 -19.77 -8.69 33.88
N SER A 156 -20.48 -7.59 33.66
CA SER A 156 -20.55 -6.47 34.60
C SER A 156 -21.13 -6.91 35.95
N ASN A 157 -20.77 -6.25 37.05
CA ASN A 157 -21.02 -6.66 38.45
C ASN A 157 -20.40 -8.02 38.87
N SER A 158 -19.61 -8.69 38.03
CA SER A 158 -18.94 -9.96 38.39
C SER A 158 -17.80 -9.79 39.39
N HIS A 159 -17.38 -8.56 39.70
CA HIS A 159 -16.28 -8.27 40.62
C HIS A 159 -16.51 -8.76 42.06
N GLY A 160 -17.72 -9.19 42.45
CA GLY A 160 -17.97 -9.89 43.72
C GLY A 160 -17.63 -9.07 44.98
N GLY A 161 -17.75 -7.75 44.91
CA GLY A 161 -17.33 -6.83 45.99
C GLY A 161 -15.84 -6.47 46.01
N TRP A 162 -14.99 -7.11 45.19
CA TRP A 162 -13.54 -6.85 45.12
C TRP A 162 -13.20 -5.36 44.94
N GLN A 163 -12.13 -4.92 45.61
CA GLN A 163 -11.57 -3.57 45.51
C GLN A 163 -10.08 -3.66 45.17
N PRO A 164 -9.55 -2.70 44.38
CA PRO A 164 -8.10 -2.57 44.17
C PRO A 164 -7.37 -2.28 45.48
N GLY A 165 -6.14 -2.78 45.60
CA GLY A 165 -5.24 -2.46 46.72
C GLY A 165 -4.48 -1.16 46.47
N THR A 166 -3.85 -0.62 47.52
CA THR A 166 -3.06 0.61 47.44
C THR A 166 -1.92 0.50 46.41
N LEU A 167 -1.96 1.34 45.38
CA LEU A 167 -0.94 1.38 44.33
C LEU A 167 0.26 2.24 44.77
N SER A 168 1.47 1.72 44.54
CA SER A 168 2.71 2.48 44.78
C SER A 168 3.00 3.38 43.59
N PRO A 169 3.24 4.70 43.77
CA PRO A 169 3.63 5.60 42.68
C PRO A 169 4.90 5.15 41.93
N LYS A 170 5.76 4.33 42.53
CA LYS A 170 6.98 3.79 41.90
C LYS A 170 6.75 2.53 41.06
N ARG A 171 5.55 1.92 41.10
CA ARG A 171 5.22 0.73 40.30
C ARG A 171 4.99 1.14 38.84
N LEU A 172 5.46 0.31 37.90
CA LEU A 172 5.15 0.48 36.48
C LEU A 172 3.64 0.36 36.27
N ALA A 173 3.08 1.34 35.59
CA ALA A 173 1.69 1.38 35.15
C ALA A 173 1.57 0.84 33.72
N MET A 174 2.51 1.22 32.84
CA MET A 174 2.47 0.83 31.44
C MET A 174 3.84 0.84 30.76
N LEU A 175 3.95 0.12 29.64
CA LEU A 175 5.02 0.28 28.65
C LEU A 175 4.46 1.00 27.42
N GLN A 176 4.81 2.27 27.22
CA GLN A 176 4.42 3.02 26.02
C GLN A 176 5.40 2.71 24.90
N TYR A 177 5.00 1.90 23.92
CA TYR A 177 5.87 1.63 22.77
C TYR A 177 5.93 2.84 21.83
N THR A 178 7.15 3.25 21.46
CA THR A 178 7.39 4.29 20.45
C THR A 178 7.77 3.69 19.10
N SER A 179 7.56 4.45 18.02
CA SER A 179 7.70 3.95 16.64
C SER A 179 9.15 3.71 16.18
N GLY A 180 10.15 4.21 16.92
CA GLY A 180 11.58 3.90 16.76
C GLY A 180 12.20 4.31 15.42
N SER A 181 13.07 5.34 15.43
CA SER A 181 13.83 5.80 14.25
C SER A 181 14.90 4.80 13.72
N THR A 182 14.83 3.54 14.13
CA THR A 182 15.78 2.45 13.85
C THR A 182 15.05 1.12 13.61
N GLY A 183 13.77 1.16 13.25
CA GLY A 183 12.91 -0.02 12.98
C GLY A 183 12.49 -0.85 14.21
N THR A 184 13.37 -1.03 15.20
CA THR A 184 13.10 -1.79 16.42
C THR A 184 12.17 -1.02 17.38
N PRO A 185 11.05 -1.62 17.84
CA PRO A 185 10.20 -1.03 18.88
C PRO A 185 10.96 -0.78 20.20
N LYS A 186 10.55 0.24 20.97
CA LYS A 186 11.07 0.52 22.31
C LYS A 186 9.93 0.80 23.28
N GLY A 187 9.81 0.01 24.34
CA GLY A 187 8.83 0.24 25.41
C GLY A 187 9.34 1.24 26.43
N VAL A 188 8.75 2.44 26.50
CA VAL A 188 9.06 3.45 27.52
C VAL A 188 8.40 3.08 28.85
N MET A 189 9.19 3.03 29.91
CA MET A 189 8.79 2.55 31.23
C MET A 189 8.10 3.65 32.06
N LEU A 190 6.77 3.70 32.04
CA LEU A 190 5.96 4.70 32.77
C LEU A 190 5.40 4.15 34.08
N THR A 191 5.63 4.88 35.17
CA THR A 191 5.04 4.56 36.49
C THR A 191 3.70 5.25 36.72
N HIS A 192 2.95 4.79 37.72
CA HIS A 192 1.77 5.53 38.21
C HIS A 192 2.14 6.97 38.63
N GLY A 193 3.31 7.17 39.24
CA GLY A 193 3.82 8.49 39.61
C GLY A 193 4.04 9.39 38.39
N ASN A 194 4.69 8.89 37.34
CA ASN A 194 4.93 9.66 36.12
C ASN A 194 3.60 10.11 35.47
N LEU A 195 2.64 9.18 35.36
CA LEU A 195 1.29 9.47 34.87
C LEU A 195 0.60 10.54 35.73
N MET A 196 0.55 10.38 37.06
CA MET A 196 -0.11 11.34 37.93
C MET A 196 0.58 12.70 37.95
N THR A 197 1.91 12.78 37.84
CA THR A 197 2.62 14.06 37.70
C THR A 197 2.27 14.73 36.38
N ASN A 198 2.31 14.02 35.25
CA ASN A 198 1.99 14.64 33.96
C ASN A 198 0.50 15.06 33.86
N LEU A 199 -0.43 14.29 34.42
CA LEU A 199 -1.85 14.67 34.51
C LEU A 199 -2.07 15.95 35.34
N GLN A 200 -1.31 16.14 36.42
CA GLN A 200 -1.32 17.37 37.22
C GLN A 200 -0.71 18.55 36.44
N ILE A 201 0.37 18.32 35.69
CA ILE A 201 1.01 19.30 34.80
C ILE A 201 0.04 19.75 33.70
N ILE A 202 -0.64 18.82 33.01
CA ILE A 202 -1.64 19.13 31.98
C ILE A 202 -2.79 19.93 32.61
N THR A 203 -3.29 19.50 33.77
CA THR A 203 -4.37 20.22 34.50
C THR A 203 -3.96 21.64 34.87
N TYR A 204 -2.69 21.87 35.25
CA TYR A 204 -2.17 23.21 35.49
C TYR A 204 -2.02 24.04 34.21
N GLY A 205 -1.51 23.44 33.13
CA GLY A 205 -1.25 24.12 31.86
C GLY A 205 -2.52 24.51 31.09
N PHE A 206 -3.52 23.62 31.07
CA PHE A 206 -4.76 23.79 30.31
C PHE A 206 -5.82 24.68 31.00
N GLU A 207 -5.59 25.08 32.25
CA GLU A 207 -6.49 25.87 33.11
C GLU A 207 -8.00 25.55 32.92
N PRO A 208 -8.43 24.30 33.17
CA PRO A 208 -9.68 23.76 32.64
C PRO A 208 -10.91 24.19 33.47
N THR A 209 -12.01 24.60 32.83
CA THR A 209 -13.26 25.14 33.44
C THR A 209 -14.25 24.03 33.88
N ARG A 210 -14.76 23.97 35.13
CA ARG A 210 -15.45 22.76 35.68
C ARG A 210 -16.59 22.15 34.84
N SER A 211 -17.29 22.94 34.04
CA SER A 211 -18.38 22.50 33.13
C SER A 211 -17.92 22.11 31.72
N GLY A 212 -16.64 22.28 31.41
CA GLY A 212 -16.07 22.11 30.08
C GLY A 212 -15.80 20.65 29.71
N VAL A 213 -16.29 20.24 28.54
CA VAL A 213 -16.10 18.90 27.96
C VAL A 213 -14.75 18.83 27.23
N GLY A 214 -14.09 17.68 27.29
CA GLY A 214 -12.91 17.35 26.47
C GLY A 214 -13.29 16.47 25.27
N LEU A 215 -12.58 16.59 24.14
CA LEU A 215 -12.75 15.69 22.99
C LEU A 215 -11.41 15.27 22.39
N SER A 216 -11.28 13.97 22.07
CA SER A 216 -10.10 13.42 21.39
C SER A 216 -10.47 12.34 20.37
N TRP A 217 -10.01 12.51 19.13
CA TRP A 217 -9.98 11.48 18.08
C TRP A 217 -8.63 10.73 18.01
N LEU A 218 -7.66 11.08 18.86
CA LEU A 218 -6.27 10.66 18.74
C LEU A 218 -6.06 9.17 19.11
N PRO A 219 -5.07 8.48 18.50
CA PRO A 219 -4.86 7.04 18.75
C PRO A 219 -4.57 6.73 20.22
N THR A 220 -5.36 5.85 20.83
CA THR A 220 -5.27 5.50 22.26
C THR A 220 -4.03 4.70 22.65
N TYR A 221 -3.25 4.23 21.67
CA TYR A 221 -1.93 3.61 21.82
C TYR A 221 -0.76 4.59 21.57
N HIS A 222 -1.03 5.90 21.44
CA HIS A 222 -0.05 6.99 21.40
C HIS A 222 -0.23 7.89 22.63
N ASP A 223 0.87 8.38 23.21
CA ASP A 223 0.89 9.19 24.44
C ASP A 223 -0.18 10.31 24.50
N MET A 224 -0.28 11.15 23.46
CA MET A 224 -1.20 12.28 23.38
C MET A 224 -2.68 11.86 23.31
N GLY A 225 -2.98 10.72 22.69
CA GLY A 225 -4.34 10.16 22.69
C GLY A 225 -4.71 9.51 24.02
N LEU A 226 -3.78 8.80 24.64
CA LEU A 226 -3.99 8.15 25.94
C LEU A 226 -3.97 9.16 27.09
N VAL A 227 -2.81 9.73 27.41
CA VAL A 227 -2.60 10.62 28.56
C VAL A 227 -3.39 11.92 28.38
N GLY A 228 -3.31 12.53 27.19
CA GLY A 228 -4.04 13.76 26.86
C GLY A 228 -5.53 13.52 26.65
N GLY A 229 -5.90 12.67 25.69
CA GLY A 229 -7.30 12.49 25.28
C GLY A 229 -8.19 11.68 26.23
N VAL A 230 -7.66 10.61 26.84
CA VAL A 230 -8.44 9.68 27.68
C VAL A 230 -8.27 9.99 29.17
N LEU A 231 -7.03 10.10 29.65
CA LEU A 231 -6.74 10.13 31.10
C LEU A 231 -6.90 11.52 31.73
N THR A 232 -6.60 12.60 31.00
CA THR A 232 -6.68 13.98 31.52
C THR A 232 -8.11 14.39 31.87
N SER A 233 -9.06 14.30 30.93
CA SER A 233 -10.47 14.65 31.18
C SER A 233 -11.07 13.88 32.35
N PHE A 234 -10.70 12.60 32.47
CA PHE A 234 -11.14 11.71 33.55
C PHE A 234 -10.55 12.12 34.91
N PHE A 235 -9.25 12.42 34.98
CA PHE A 235 -8.60 12.91 36.20
C PHE A 235 -9.28 14.20 36.71
N ILE A 236 -9.67 15.10 35.79
CA ILE A 236 -10.39 16.34 36.09
C ILE A 236 -11.88 16.10 36.48
N GLY A 237 -12.38 14.87 36.31
CA GLY A 237 -13.73 14.47 36.71
C GLY A 237 -14.81 14.99 35.78
N ARG A 238 -14.62 14.86 34.46
CA ARG A 238 -15.53 15.38 33.43
C ARG A 238 -15.74 14.39 32.28
N PRO A 239 -16.81 14.57 31.47
CA PRO A 239 -16.98 13.80 30.26
C PRO A 239 -15.80 14.00 29.30
N SER A 240 -15.13 12.90 28.91
CA SER A 240 -14.31 12.88 27.70
C SER A 240 -15.12 12.29 26.54
N VAL A 241 -15.23 13.04 25.45
CA VAL A 241 -15.77 12.57 24.17
C VAL A 241 -14.64 11.97 23.36
N LEU A 242 -14.71 10.68 23.09
CA LEU A 242 -13.71 9.94 22.35
C LEU A 242 -14.24 9.62 20.94
N MET A 243 -13.36 9.70 19.95
CA MET A 243 -13.61 9.26 18.57
C MET A 243 -12.46 8.34 18.14
N SER A 244 -12.66 7.54 17.09
CA SER A 244 -11.53 6.87 16.42
C SER A 244 -10.69 7.86 15.58
N PRO A 245 -9.40 7.58 15.36
CA PRO A 245 -8.57 8.37 14.43
C PRO A 245 -9.09 8.30 12.99
N MET A 246 -9.73 7.19 12.64
CA MET A 246 -10.28 6.97 11.32
C MET A 246 -11.42 7.95 11.06
N THR A 247 -12.37 8.07 12.00
CA THR A 247 -13.48 9.03 11.96
C THR A 247 -13.05 10.44 11.58
N PHE A 248 -11.97 10.95 12.17
CA PHE A 248 -11.42 12.24 11.82
C PHE A 248 -10.81 12.23 10.40
N LEU A 249 -9.90 11.29 10.11
CA LEU A 249 -9.15 11.25 8.84
C LEU A 249 -10.06 11.07 7.61
N GLN A 250 -11.18 10.36 7.76
CA GLN A 250 -12.13 10.07 6.68
C GLN A 250 -13.09 11.26 6.44
N LYS A 251 -13.49 12.02 7.47
CA LYS A 251 -14.29 13.26 7.33
C LYS A 251 -13.88 14.29 8.40
N PRO A 252 -12.89 15.17 8.15
CA PRO A 252 -12.37 16.12 9.15
C PRO A 252 -13.40 17.05 9.79
N ILE A 253 -14.50 17.35 9.08
CA ILE A 253 -15.66 18.11 9.60
C ILE A 253 -16.29 17.46 10.85
N ARG A 254 -16.18 16.13 11.03
CA ARG A 254 -16.72 15.42 12.20
C ARG A 254 -16.10 15.87 13.52
N TRP A 255 -14.83 16.30 13.50
CA TRP A 255 -14.18 16.88 14.68
C TRP A 255 -14.83 18.20 15.08
N LEU A 256 -15.06 19.10 14.11
CA LEU A 256 -15.73 20.39 14.33
C LEU A 256 -17.21 20.21 14.72
N ARG A 257 -17.90 19.21 14.14
CA ARG A 257 -19.27 18.82 14.52
C ARG A 257 -19.31 18.31 15.96
N GLY A 258 -18.37 17.44 16.36
CA GLY A 258 -18.23 16.99 17.75
C GLY A 258 -17.96 18.13 18.72
N ILE A 259 -17.07 19.06 18.36
CA ILE A 259 -16.79 20.27 19.17
C ILE A 259 -18.07 21.08 19.37
N SER A 260 -18.82 21.32 18.30
CA SER A 260 -20.05 22.12 18.36
C SER A 260 -21.20 21.42 19.11
N LYS A 261 -21.46 20.14 18.79
CA LYS A 261 -22.51 19.30 19.39
C LYS A 261 -22.33 19.16 20.90
N TYR A 262 -21.12 18.82 21.35
CA TYR A 262 -20.83 18.56 22.77
C TYR A 262 -20.30 19.79 23.52
N ARG A 263 -20.28 20.97 22.88
CA ARG A 263 -19.80 22.26 23.43
C ARG A 263 -18.41 22.12 24.06
N VAL A 264 -17.51 21.52 23.30
CA VAL A 264 -16.18 21.09 23.75
C VAL A 264 -15.29 22.29 24.04
N THR A 265 -14.69 22.28 25.22
CA THR A 265 -13.74 23.30 25.68
C THR A 265 -12.29 22.95 25.35
N ILE A 266 -11.93 21.66 25.37
CA ILE A 266 -10.55 21.20 25.22
C ILE A 266 -10.49 20.11 24.14
N SER A 267 -9.75 20.37 23.07
CA SER A 267 -9.48 19.39 22.00
C SER A 267 -8.22 19.78 21.23
N GLY A 268 -7.66 18.88 20.44
CA GLY A 268 -6.42 19.16 19.72
C GLY A 268 -5.85 17.95 19.00
N GLY A 269 -4.66 18.12 18.44
CA GLY A 269 -3.94 17.11 17.69
C GLY A 269 -2.62 17.63 17.12
N PRO A 270 -1.93 16.84 16.27
CA PRO A 270 -0.75 17.32 15.56
C PRO A 270 -1.09 18.39 14.51
N ASN A 271 -0.09 19.15 14.09
CA ASN A 271 -0.24 20.29 13.19
C ASN A 271 -0.98 19.94 11.88
N PHE A 272 -0.71 18.76 11.28
CA PHE A 272 -1.38 18.32 10.06
C PHE A 272 -2.91 18.24 10.19
N ALA A 273 -3.46 18.04 11.39
CA ALA A 273 -4.90 17.94 11.59
C ALA A 273 -5.62 19.26 11.30
N TYR A 274 -4.98 20.37 11.66
CA TYR A 274 -5.47 21.72 11.37
C TYR A 274 -5.36 22.04 9.86
N ASP A 275 -4.26 21.65 9.21
CA ASP A 275 -4.12 21.73 7.74
C ASP A 275 -5.17 20.87 7.01
N LEU A 276 -5.45 19.66 7.50
CA LEU A 276 -6.43 18.75 6.93
C LEU A 276 -7.86 19.30 7.05
N CYS A 277 -8.19 19.97 8.17
CA CYS A 277 -9.43 20.72 8.29
C CYS A 277 -9.51 21.87 7.28
N THR A 278 -8.49 22.73 7.18
CA THR A 278 -8.54 23.88 6.24
C THR A 278 -8.62 23.45 4.77
N SER A 279 -7.99 22.35 4.40
CA SER A 279 -7.88 21.87 3.01
C SER A 279 -9.00 20.94 2.54
N LYS A 280 -9.73 20.26 3.43
CA LYS A 280 -10.78 19.28 3.06
C LYS A 280 -12.21 19.70 3.41
N ILE A 281 -12.42 20.75 4.22
CA ILE A 281 -13.75 21.17 4.67
C ILE A 281 -14.32 22.26 3.75
N THR A 282 -15.42 21.96 3.06
CA THR A 282 -16.09 22.87 2.13
C THR A 282 -16.99 23.88 2.86
N ASP A 283 -17.40 24.95 2.17
CA ASP A 283 -18.25 26.00 2.77
C ASP A 283 -19.62 25.47 3.20
N GLU A 284 -20.21 24.57 2.42
CA GLU A 284 -21.52 23.97 2.71
C GLU A 284 -21.47 23.13 4.00
N GLN A 285 -20.36 22.43 4.24
CA GLN A 285 -20.16 21.57 5.41
C GLN A 285 -20.09 22.34 6.72
N LEU A 286 -19.73 23.64 6.68
CA LEU A 286 -19.62 24.52 7.84
C LEU A 286 -20.97 25.14 8.27
N THR A 287 -22.05 24.89 7.52
CA THR A 287 -23.40 25.33 7.88
C THR A 287 -23.79 24.83 9.27
N GLY A 288 -24.05 25.75 10.20
CA GLY A 288 -24.46 25.43 11.58
C GLY A 288 -23.35 25.07 12.56
N ILE A 289 -22.07 25.20 12.18
CA ILE A 289 -20.94 24.97 13.09
C ILE A 289 -20.75 26.17 14.04
N ASP A 290 -20.76 25.90 15.35
CA ASP A 290 -20.36 26.82 16.44
C ASP A 290 -19.10 26.28 17.15
N LEU A 291 -17.97 26.96 16.97
CA LEU A 291 -16.69 26.70 17.65
C LEU A 291 -16.39 27.69 18.79
N SER A 292 -17.35 28.56 19.17
CA SER A 292 -17.14 29.58 20.22
C SER A 292 -16.87 29.01 21.61
N THR A 293 -17.12 27.72 21.80
CA THR A 293 -16.84 26.97 23.04
C THR A 293 -15.43 26.42 23.13
N TRP A 294 -14.67 26.39 22.03
CA TRP A 294 -13.35 25.78 21.99
C TRP A 294 -12.32 26.70 22.66
N GLU A 295 -12.25 26.62 23.99
CA GLU A 295 -11.34 27.41 24.84
C GLU A 295 -9.87 27.06 24.63
N LEU A 296 -9.54 25.80 24.33
CA LEU A 296 -8.17 25.30 24.18
C LEU A 296 -8.04 24.28 23.03
N ALA A 297 -7.29 24.69 22.02
CA ALA A 297 -6.96 23.98 20.78
C ALA A 297 -5.48 23.57 20.79
N PHE A 298 -5.15 22.42 21.39
CA PHE A 298 -3.74 22.02 21.57
C PHE A 298 -3.11 21.52 20.27
N ASN A 299 -1.92 22.04 19.95
CA ASN A 299 -1.14 21.67 18.77
C ASN A 299 0.27 21.26 19.20
N GLY A 300 0.72 20.06 18.82
CA GLY A 300 2.01 19.54 19.28
C GLY A 300 2.32 18.12 18.80
N ALA A 301 3.35 17.53 19.40
CA ALA A 301 3.95 16.25 19.03
C ALA A 301 4.56 16.16 17.60
N GLU A 302 4.49 17.24 16.81
CA GLU A 302 5.27 17.53 15.60
C GLU A 302 5.48 19.06 15.49
N PRO A 303 6.27 19.58 14.54
CA PRO A 303 6.55 21.03 14.44
C PRO A 303 5.29 21.86 14.23
N VAL A 304 5.04 22.82 15.13
CA VAL A 304 3.87 23.71 15.09
C VAL A 304 4.13 24.89 14.15
N ARG A 305 3.43 24.95 13.02
CA ARG A 305 3.67 25.93 11.94
C ARG A 305 2.79 27.16 12.10
N ALA A 306 3.39 28.35 12.17
CA ALA A 306 2.67 29.63 12.27
C ALA A 306 1.63 29.81 11.14
N ASP A 307 1.99 29.44 9.92
CA ASP A 307 1.12 29.47 8.73
C ASP A 307 -0.15 28.60 8.88
N THR A 308 -0.04 27.40 9.47
CA THR A 308 -1.20 26.55 9.81
C THR A 308 -2.12 27.23 10.81
N LEU A 309 -1.55 27.86 11.85
CA LEU A 309 -2.33 28.58 12.87
C LEU A 309 -3.06 29.79 12.24
N HIS A 310 -2.38 30.55 11.38
CA HIS A 310 -2.98 31.67 10.64
C HIS A 310 -4.13 31.22 9.72
N LYS A 311 -3.87 30.23 8.83
CA LYS A 311 -4.88 29.70 7.89
C LYS A 311 -6.11 29.16 8.60
N PHE A 312 -5.94 28.41 9.68
CA PHE A 312 -7.05 27.84 10.44
C PHE A 312 -7.83 28.93 11.21
N ALA A 313 -7.14 29.90 11.82
CA ALA A 313 -7.77 31.04 12.48
C ALA A 313 -8.60 31.91 11.51
N GLU A 314 -8.08 32.17 10.31
CA GLU A 314 -8.79 32.90 9.25
C GLU A 314 -10.01 32.08 8.75
N ARG A 315 -9.79 30.81 8.41
CA ARG A 315 -10.83 29.93 7.83
C ARG A 315 -12.01 29.68 8.76
N PHE A 316 -11.75 29.47 10.06
CA PHE A 316 -12.77 29.05 11.03
C PHE A 316 -13.18 30.14 12.03
N GLY A 317 -12.50 31.30 12.02
CA GLY A 317 -12.87 32.48 12.80
C GLY A 317 -14.34 32.94 12.62
N PRO A 318 -14.91 32.97 11.39
CA PRO A 318 -16.32 33.28 11.17
C PRO A 318 -17.31 32.33 11.86
N TYR A 319 -16.86 31.13 12.24
CA TYR A 319 -17.63 30.09 12.92
C TYR A 319 -17.35 30.04 14.43
N GLY A 320 -16.77 31.12 14.98
CA GLY A 320 -16.59 31.32 16.42
C GLY A 320 -15.23 30.88 16.99
N PHE A 321 -14.36 30.25 16.19
CA PHE A 321 -13.01 29.91 16.63
C PHE A 321 -12.19 31.17 16.94
N GLN A 322 -11.40 31.17 18.01
CA GLN A 322 -10.60 32.32 18.42
C GLN A 322 -9.11 32.01 18.26
N PRO A 323 -8.29 32.90 17.65
CA PRO A 323 -6.84 32.69 17.52
C PRO A 323 -6.13 32.47 18.86
N LYS A 324 -6.70 33.00 19.96
CA LYS A 324 -6.20 32.84 21.32
C LYS A 324 -6.35 31.40 21.86
N SER A 325 -7.28 30.62 21.31
CA SER A 325 -7.54 29.25 21.78
C SER A 325 -6.40 28.30 21.43
N PHE A 326 -5.55 28.64 20.45
CA PHE A 326 -4.41 27.82 20.09
C PHE A 326 -3.42 27.67 21.24
N TYR A 327 -3.10 26.41 21.56
CA TYR A 327 -2.17 26.06 22.62
C TYR A 327 -1.05 25.17 22.07
N PRO A 328 0.00 25.78 21.47
CA PRO A 328 1.24 25.08 21.14
C PRO A 328 1.85 24.44 22.38
N CYS A 329 2.30 23.20 22.25
CA CYS A 329 2.93 22.44 23.33
C CYS A 329 4.01 21.48 22.81
N TYR A 330 4.98 21.17 23.67
CA TYR A 330 6.05 20.20 23.39
C TYR A 330 6.12 19.12 24.47
N GLY A 331 6.51 17.91 24.07
CA GLY A 331 6.52 16.71 24.90
C GLY A 331 6.63 15.41 24.09
N MET A 332 6.88 14.29 24.78
CA MET A 332 7.09 12.95 24.20
C MET A 332 6.76 11.84 25.21
N ALA A 333 6.65 10.58 24.75
CA ALA A 333 6.45 9.41 25.61
C ALA A 333 7.51 9.29 26.73
N GLU A 334 8.77 9.60 26.44
CA GLU A 334 9.86 9.61 27.43
C GLU A 334 9.67 10.67 28.54
N THR A 335 8.82 11.67 28.34
CA THR A 335 8.34 12.65 29.34
C THR A 335 6.89 12.41 29.75
N THR A 336 6.40 11.17 29.62
CA THR A 336 4.98 10.75 29.73
C THR A 336 4.07 11.37 28.65
N LEU A 337 3.95 12.69 28.65
CA LEU A 337 3.40 13.50 27.55
C LEU A 337 4.02 14.90 27.60
N ILE A 338 3.37 15.89 28.22
CA ILE A 338 3.69 17.31 28.05
C ILE A 338 4.88 17.78 28.91
N VAL A 339 5.65 18.75 28.42
CA VAL A 339 6.74 19.44 29.15
C VAL A 339 6.54 20.96 29.13
N THR A 340 6.17 21.52 27.97
CA THR A 340 5.93 22.96 27.81
C THR A 340 4.55 23.25 27.23
N GLY A 341 3.97 24.38 27.59
CA GLY A 341 2.64 24.79 27.15
C GLY A 341 2.35 26.28 27.34
N GLY A 342 1.47 26.82 26.50
CA GLY A 342 1.16 28.25 26.44
C GLY A 342 0.37 28.80 27.64
N PHE A 343 -0.18 30.00 27.50
CA PHE A 343 -1.18 30.55 28.42
C PHE A 343 -2.54 30.49 27.74
N LYS A 344 -3.54 29.86 28.37
CA LYS A 344 -4.88 29.67 27.81
C LYS A 344 -5.55 30.95 27.30
N ASP A 345 -5.37 32.06 28.00
CA ASP A 345 -5.97 33.36 27.66
C ASP A 345 -5.08 34.24 26.74
N LYS A 346 -4.02 33.70 26.14
CA LYS A 346 -3.14 34.44 25.22
C LYS A 346 -2.99 33.70 23.88
N SER A 347 -2.94 34.47 22.80
CA SER A 347 -2.53 33.95 21.49
C SER A 347 -1.11 33.37 21.52
N PRO A 348 -0.83 32.35 20.68
CA PRO A 348 0.51 31.78 20.47
C PRO A 348 1.60 32.84 20.29
N LEU A 349 2.77 32.57 20.86
CA LEU A 349 3.94 33.42 20.72
C LEU A 349 4.61 33.20 19.35
N LEU A 350 4.15 33.90 18.32
CA LEU A 350 4.78 33.92 17.01
C LEU A 350 5.89 34.99 16.97
N ARG A 351 7.08 34.62 16.50
CA ARG A 351 8.25 35.50 16.42
C ARG A 351 9.08 35.24 15.17
N THR A 352 9.50 36.32 14.52
CA THR A 352 10.41 36.28 13.37
C THR A 352 11.86 36.40 13.81
N PHE A 353 12.71 35.52 13.29
CA PHE A 353 14.15 35.48 13.53
C PHE A 353 14.91 35.41 12.20
N ASP A 354 16.19 35.78 12.22
CA ASP A 354 17.06 35.57 11.05
C ASP A 354 17.35 34.07 10.86
N GLY A 355 16.85 33.51 9.76
CA GLY A 355 16.98 32.09 9.43
C GLY A 355 18.42 31.64 9.19
N LYS A 356 19.29 32.52 8.68
CA LYS A 356 20.73 32.21 8.47
C LYS A 356 21.47 32.06 9.78
N LEU A 357 21.05 32.82 10.81
CA LEU A 357 21.59 32.66 12.16
C LEU A 357 21.02 31.40 12.85
N ILE A 358 19.74 31.06 12.65
CA ILE A 358 19.15 29.80 13.15
C ILE A 358 19.91 28.58 12.63
N ASP A 359 20.25 28.58 11.34
CA ASP A 359 21.01 27.51 10.68
C ASP A 359 22.48 27.44 11.15
N GLN A 360 22.98 28.51 11.79
CA GLN A 360 24.26 28.59 12.52
C GLN A 360 24.12 28.32 14.03
N ARG A 361 22.97 27.78 14.49
CA ARG A 361 22.63 27.57 15.92
C ARG A 361 22.73 28.84 16.78
N ARG A 362 22.29 29.98 16.22
CA ARG A 362 22.21 31.30 16.87
C ARG A 362 20.80 31.87 16.69
N VAL A 363 20.34 32.64 17.67
CA VAL A 363 19.00 33.23 17.66
C VAL A 363 19.11 34.73 17.67
N GLN A 364 18.49 35.40 16.69
CA GLN A 364 18.41 36.85 16.65
C GLN A 364 17.08 37.26 15.99
N PRO A 365 16.20 37.99 16.70
CA PRO A 365 14.98 38.53 16.11
C PRO A 365 15.27 39.49 14.96
N CYS A 366 14.40 39.54 13.95
CA CYS A 366 14.49 40.44 12.81
C CYS A 366 13.12 41.05 12.46
N ASP A 367 13.09 42.02 11.54
CA ASP A 367 11.82 42.50 10.98
C ASP A 367 11.21 41.41 10.07
N ALA A 368 9.88 41.29 10.06
CA ALA A 368 9.15 40.33 9.23
C ALA A 368 9.35 40.50 7.70
N LYS A 369 9.89 41.64 7.26
CA LYS A 369 10.22 41.96 5.87
C LYS A 369 11.70 41.74 5.52
N SER A 370 12.49 41.16 6.43
CA SER A 370 13.91 40.86 6.18
C SER A 370 14.04 39.70 5.18
N ASP A 371 15.01 39.76 4.27
CA ASP A 371 15.17 38.74 3.20
C ASP A 371 15.34 37.29 3.70
N ASN A 372 15.78 37.10 4.96
CA ASN A 372 15.97 35.80 5.60
C ASN A 372 15.02 35.58 6.79
N ALA A 373 13.87 36.26 6.82
CA ALA A 373 12.89 36.19 7.90
C ALA A 373 12.27 34.78 8.02
N ARG A 374 12.54 34.08 9.15
CA ARG A 374 11.89 32.81 9.50
C ARG A 374 11.00 33.02 10.73
N GLU A 375 9.69 32.86 10.55
CA GLU A 375 8.73 32.90 11.66
C GLU A 375 8.65 31.52 12.33
N LEU A 376 8.80 31.50 13.66
CA LEU A 376 8.69 30.30 14.48
C LEU A 376 7.58 30.46 15.54
N THR A 377 7.02 29.33 15.95
CA THR A 377 6.03 29.25 17.02
C THR A 377 6.70 28.91 18.35
N GLY A 378 6.41 29.67 19.41
CA GLY A 378 6.72 29.28 20.78
C GLY A 378 5.81 28.13 21.21
N CYS A 379 6.40 27.00 21.61
CA CYS A 379 5.72 25.83 22.18
C CYS A 379 5.40 26.02 23.67
N GLY A 380 5.23 27.25 24.12
CA GLY A 380 4.89 27.58 25.51
C GLY A 380 6.06 27.58 26.49
N ARG A 381 5.77 27.93 27.74
CA ARG A 381 6.73 27.96 28.86
C ARG A 381 6.93 26.57 29.45
N VAL A 382 8.05 26.36 30.15
CA VAL A 382 8.23 25.19 31.03
C VAL A 382 7.11 25.16 32.07
N LEU A 383 6.39 24.04 32.15
CA LEU A 383 5.33 23.85 33.13
C LEU A 383 5.92 23.46 34.51
N PRO A 384 5.22 23.69 35.63
CA PRO A 384 5.81 23.51 36.96
C PRO A 384 6.21 22.06 37.24
N GLU A 385 7.21 21.89 38.12
CA GLU A 385 7.77 20.59 38.52
C GLU A 385 8.54 19.83 37.41
N GLU A 386 8.64 20.43 36.23
CA GLU A 386 9.63 20.11 35.19
C GLU A 386 10.70 21.22 35.11
N ARG A 387 11.90 20.83 34.66
CA ARG A 387 12.99 21.70 34.23
C ARG A 387 13.36 21.34 32.81
N VAL A 388 13.59 22.37 31.99
CA VAL A 388 14.20 22.22 30.67
C VAL A 388 15.50 23.02 30.63
N ALA A 389 16.56 22.41 30.11
CA ALA A 389 17.83 23.04 29.80
C ALA A 389 18.11 22.94 28.29
N ILE A 390 18.90 23.88 27.76
CA ILE A 390 19.34 23.87 26.35
C ILE A 390 20.84 23.59 26.35
N VAL A 391 21.24 22.39 25.92
CA VAL A 391 22.58 21.84 26.16
C VAL A 391 23.32 21.61 24.85
N ASP A 392 24.63 21.85 24.82
CA ASP A 392 25.45 21.48 23.69
C ASP A 392 25.55 19.96 23.57
N ALA A 393 25.12 19.39 22.43
CA ALA A 393 24.96 17.95 22.29
C ALA A 393 26.29 17.17 22.38
N ASP A 394 27.41 17.83 22.09
CA ASP A 394 28.76 17.24 22.03
C ASP A 394 29.58 17.61 23.27
N MET A 395 29.53 18.88 23.70
CA MET A 395 30.25 19.38 24.86
C MET A 395 29.52 19.15 26.20
N LEU A 396 28.22 18.83 26.18
CA LEU A 396 27.37 18.55 27.34
C LEU A 396 27.27 19.70 28.38
N HIS A 397 27.55 20.94 27.98
CA HIS A 397 27.38 22.13 28.81
C HIS A 397 26.08 22.87 28.46
N GLU A 398 25.40 23.47 29.44
CA GLU A 398 24.25 24.34 29.19
C GLU A 398 24.67 25.60 28.41
N LEU A 399 23.93 25.91 27.34
CA LEU A 399 24.23 27.01 26.43
C LEU A 399 23.66 28.34 26.93
N PRO A 400 24.35 29.47 26.71
CA PRO A 400 23.81 30.79 27.05
C PRO A 400 22.60 31.15 26.16
N PRO A 401 21.69 32.01 26.64
CA PRO A 401 20.56 32.52 25.85
C PRO A 401 20.98 33.06 24.48
N GLY A 402 20.15 32.82 23.47
CA GLY A 402 20.45 33.21 22.09
C GLY A 402 21.21 32.14 21.27
N ARG A 403 21.33 30.92 21.79
CA ARG A 403 21.91 29.75 21.11
C ARG A 403 20.90 28.60 21.02
N ILE A 404 21.07 27.74 20.02
CA ILE A 404 20.26 26.53 19.80
C ILE A 404 21.08 25.31 20.23
N GLY A 405 20.48 24.46 21.05
CA GLY A 405 21.08 23.21 21.56
C GLY A 405 20.04 22.10 21.71
N GLU A 406 20.48 20.96 22.22
CA GLU A 406 19.61 19.83 22.56
C GLU A 406 18.73 20.17 23.77
N ILE A 407 17.45 19.85 23.68
CA ILE A 407 16.47 20.03 24.74
C ILE A 407 16.66 18.91 25.76
N TRP A 408 17.10 19.24 26.97
CA TRP A 408 17.27 18.29 28.09
C TRP A 408 16.19 18.51 29.13
N VAL A 409 15.52 17.45 29.57
CA VAL A 409 14.34 17.52 30.47
C VAL A 409 14.60 16.78 31.79
N GLN A 410 14.17 17.37 32.91
CA GLN A 410 14.27 16.78 34.24
C GLN A 410 13.02 17.16 35.06
N GLY A 411 12.27 16.16 35.51
CA GLY A 411 11.10 16.36 36.36
C GLY A 411 10.35 15.06 36.64
N GLY A 412 9.23 15.17 37.36
CA GLY A 412 8.51 13.99 37.84
C GLY A 412 7.78 13.19 36.74
N SER A 413 7.57 13.77 35.56
CA SER A 413 6.97 13.05 34.43
C SER A 413 7.97 12.33 33.52
N VAL A 414 9.27 12.49 33.74
CA VAL A 414 10.32 11.74 33.01
C VAL A 414 10.24 10.24 33.35
N ALA A 415 10.17 9.41 32.31
CA ALA A 415 10.02 7.95 32.44
C ALA A 415 11.26 7.28 33.09
N GLN A 416 11.11 6.03 33.55
CA GLN A 416 12.22 5.29 34.16
C GLN A 416 13.30 4.83 33.17
N GLY A 417 13.03 4.85 31.87
CA GLY A 417 13.93 4.34 30.84
C GLY A 417 13.22 3.57 29.73
N TYR A 418 14.00 2.78 28.99
CA TYR A 418 13.52 1.81 28.00
C TYR A 418 13.58 0.38 28.55
N TRP A 419 12.46 -0.33 28.46
CA TRP A 419 12.30 -1.71 28.90
C TRP A 419 13.34 -2.63 28.24
N ASN A 420 14.04 -3.43 29.06
CA ASN A 420 15.11 -4.33 28.64
C ASN A 420 16.27 -3.70 27.83
N LYS A 421 16.44 -2.35 27.80
CA LYS A 421 17.59 -1.66 27.17
C LYS A 421 18.38 -0.81 28.19
N PRO A 422 19.23 -1.41 29.04
CA PRO A 422 19.95 -0.67 30.09
C PRO A 422 20.93 0.37 29.53
N GLU A 423 21.66 0.06 28.45
CA GLU A 423 22.63 0.98 27.83
C GLU A 423 21.94 2.21 27.23
N ALA A 424 20.85 2.01 26.49
CA ALA A 424 20.05 3.11 25.93
C ALA A 424 19.35 3.94 27.02
N THR A 425 18.99 3.31 28.14
CA THR A 425 18.47 4.01 29.33
C THR A 425 19.56 4.88 29.95
N GLN A 426 20.76 4.35 30.17
CA GLN A 426 21.89 5.10 30.72
C GLN A 426 22.29 6.28 29.81
N ALA A 427 22.31 6.09 28.49
CA ALA A 427 22.68 7.11 27.53
C ALA A 427 21.64 8.25 27.41
N ASN A 428 20.35 7.92 27.47
CA ASN A 428 19.28 8.89 27.24
C ASN A 428 18.71 9.48 28.54
N PHE A 429 18.47 8.68 29.58
CA PHE A 429 17.75 9.11 30.81
C PHE A 429 18.66 9.47 31.99
N HIS A 430 19.95 9.17 31.89
CA HIS A 430 20.93 9.37 32.97
C HIS A 430 22.10 10.24 32.52
N ALA A 431 21.81 11.25 31.69
CA ALA A 431 22.78 12.25 31.26
C ALA A 431 23.02 13.28 32.38
N TYR A 432 24.26 13.74 32.50
CA TYR A 432 24.68 14.78 33.44
C TYR A 432 25.43 15.88 32.69
N MET A 433 25.23 17.12 33.12
CA MET A 433 25.92 18.28 32.55
C MET A 433 27.41 18.26 32.89
N ALA A 434 28.24 18.56 31.89
CA ALA A 434 29.67 18.75 32.07
C ALA A 434 29.97 19.99 32.95
N GLY A 435 31.02 19.91 33.76
CA GLY A 435 31.43 20.97 34.68
C GLY A 435 30.59 21.07 35.96
N SER A 436 29.26 21.07 35.87
CA SER A 436 28.36 21.13 37.04
C SER A 436 28.04 19.76 37.66
N ASN A 437 28.15 18.68 36.89
CA ASN A 437 27.67 17.33 37.25
C ASN A 437 26.19 17.33 37.67
N GLU A 438 25.39 18.20 37.06
CA GLU A 438 23.97 18.34 37.35
C GLU A 438 23.14 17.36 36.51
N GLY A 439 22.15 16.71 37.13
CA GLY A 439 21.36 15.65 36.51
C GLY A 439 20.75 14.70 37.55
N PRO A 440 20.21 13.54 37.13
CA PRO A 440 20.12 13.09 35.75
C PRO A 440 19.08 13.86 34.93
N PHE A 441 19.32 13.98 33.63
CA PHE A 441 18.39 14.51 32.62
C PHE A 441 18.04 13.45 31.57
N LEU A 442 16.85 13.59 30.98
CA LEU A 442 16.50 13.02 29.69
C LEU A 442 17.09 13.87 28.56
N ARG A 443 17.88 13.24 27.69
CA ARG A 443 18.24 13.72 26.36
C ARG A 443 17.12 13.39 25.39
N THR A 444 16.41 14.41 24.89
CA THR A 444 15.28 14.21 23.94
C THR A 444 15.75 13.90 22.52
N GLY A 445 16.97 14.30 22.16
CA GLY A 445 17.45 14.33 20.77
C GLY A 445 16.84 15.48 19.93
N ASP A 446 15.98 16.32 20.50
CA ASP A 446 15.34 17.43 19.80
C ASP A 446 16.10 18.75 20.06
N LEU A 447 16.04 19.70 19.13
CA LEU A 447 16.80 20.96 19.15
C LEU A 447 15.88 22.16 19.39
N GLY A 448 16.30 23.10 20.23
CA GLY A 448 15.53 24.31 20.51
C GLY A 448 16.27 25.40 21.27
N PHE A 449 15.54 26.45 21.64
CA PHE A 449 16.01 27.59 22.42
C PHE A 449 14.88 28.26 23.22
N PHE A 450 15.22 29.06 24.23
CA PHE A 450 14.25 29.91 24.95
C PHE A 450 14.26 31.36 24.43
N HIS A 451 13.07 31.93 24.24
CA HIS A 451 12.88 33.35 23.93
C HIS A 451 11.57 33.86 24.53
N GLU A 452 11.58 35.07 25.10
CA GLU A 452 10.47 35.67 25.90
C GLU A 452 9.86 34.78 27.01
N GLY A 453 10.56 33.70 27.40
CA GLY A 453 10.12 32.73 28.41
C GLY A 453 9.45 31.47 27.86
N GLU A 454 9.34 31.32 26.54
CA GLU A 454 8.80 30.14 25.87
C GLU A 454 9.87 29.37 25.08
N LEU A 455 9.66 28.07 24.94
CA LEU A 455 10.53 27.14 24.21
C LEU A 455 10.18 27.16 22.72
N PHE A 456 11.13 27.52 21.87
CA PHE A 456 11.04 27.39 20.42
C PHE A 456 11.76 26.11 19.99
N VAL A 457 11.00 25.15 19.49
CA VAL A 457 11.53 23.89 18.94
C VAL A 457 11.90 24.11 17.47
N THR A 458 13.12 23.72 17.10
CA THR A 458 13.73 24.02 15.80
C THR A 458 13.99 22.79 14.94
N GLY A 459 13.94 21.59 15.50
CA GLY A 459 14.06 20.34 14.75
C GLY A 459 14.61 19.21 15.62
N ARG A 460 15.27 18.23 15.00
CA ARG A 460 15.80 17.04 15.67
C ARG A 460 17.23 16.75 15.25
N LEU A 461 18.09 16.45 16.22
CA LEU A 461 19.54 16.28 16.03
C LEU A 461 19.90 15.18 15.01
N LYS A 462 19.09 14.12 14.93
CA LYS A 462 19.28 12.99 13.99
C LYS A 462 18.67 13.19 12.61
N ASP A 463 17.73 14.14 12.47
CA ASP A 463 17.05 14.43 11.21
C ASP A 463 17.73 15.62 10.50
N LEU A 464 18.71 16.26 11.14
CA LEU A 464 19.38 17.48 10.71
C LEU A 464 20.21 17.24 9.43
N ILE A 465 20.04 18.09 8.43
CA ILE A 465 20.72 18.02 7.14
C ILE A 465 21.95 18.93 7.20
N ILE A 466 23.18 18.41 7.05
CA ILE A 466 24.43 19.16 7.36
C ILE A 466 25.29 19.37 6.11
N VAL A 467 24.63 19.78 5.02
CA VAL A 467 25.30 20.03 3.74
C VAL A 467 26.27 21.23 3.86
N ARG A 468 27.55 20.97 3.58
CA ARG A 468 28.66 21.95 3.64
C ARG A 468 28.89 22.58 5.02
N GLY A 469 28.50 21.90 6.10
CA GLY A 469 28.71 22.39 7.48
C GLY A 469 27.73 23.47 7.93
N VAL A 470 26.66 23.70 7.16
CA VAL A 470 25.51 24.53 7.57
C VAL A 470 24.36 23.58 7.92
N ASN A 471 23.73 23.77 9.07
CA ASN A 471 22.59 22.95 9.49
C ASN A 471 21.34 23.45 8.76
N ARG A 472 20.58 22.58 8.11
CA ARG A 472 19.23 22.86 7.62
C ARG A 472 18.25 21.88 8.26
N TYR A 473 17.09 22.38 8.64
CA TYR A 473 16.06 21.60 9.32
C TYR A 473 15.02 21.10 8.31
N PRO A 474 14.72 19.79 8.25
CA PRO A 474 13.81 19.23 7.24
C PRO A 474 12.46 19.92 7.14
N GLN A 475 11.83 20.25 8.26
CA GLN A 475 10.47 20.79 8.25
C GLN A 475 10.36 22.20 7.64
N ASP A 476 11.45 22.97 7.67
CA ASP A 476 11.53 24.32 7.09
C ASP A 476 11.64 24.22 5.55
N ILE A 477 12.36 23.20 5.06
CA ILE A 477 12.43 22.83 3.64
C ILE A 477 11.07 22.31 3.20
N GLU A 478 10.47 21.35 3.93
CA GLU A 478 9.13 20.80 3.65
C GLU A 478 8.08 21.92 3.54
N GLN A 479 8.06 22.90 4.45
CA GLN A 479 7.14 24.03 4.38
C GLN A 479 7.37 24.91 3.14
N THR A 480 8.59 24.96 2.61
CA THR A 480 8.90 25.68 1.35
C THR A 480 8.42 24.91 0.12
N VAL A 481 8.54 23.59 0.15
CA VAL A 481 8.03 22.69 -0.90
C VAL A 481 6.50 22.78 -0.99
N GLU A 482 5.80 22.74 0.15
CA GLU A 482 4.35 22.90 0.26
C GLU A 482 3.85 24.25 -0.27
N ARG A 483 4.62 25.33 -0.03
CA ARG A 483 4.30 26.68 -0.53
C ARG A 483 4.67 26.91 -2.00
N ALA A 484 5.49 26.05 -2.60
CA ALA A 484 5.98 26.24 -3.97
C ALA A 484 4.91 26.01 -5.05
N SER A 485 3.87 25.21 -4.76
CA SER A 485 2.78 24.94 -5.69
C SER A 485 1.50 24.52 -4.96
N PRO A 486 0.30 25.04 -5.33
CA PRO A 486 -0.98 24.61 -4.75
C PRO A 486 -1.37 23.16 -5.13
N ARG A 487 -0.54 22.48 -5.93
CA ARG A 487 -0.72 21.10 -6.40
C ARG A 487 -0.02 20.07 -5.50
N ILE A 488 0.76 20.55 -4.52
CA ILE A 488 1.33 19.78 -3.41
C ILE A 488 0.41 19.92 -2.20
N ASN A 489 0.18 18.84 -1.44
CA ASN A 489 -0.63 18.91 -0.22
C ASN A 489 0.21 19.32 0.99
N SER A 490 -0.35 20.17 1.86
CA SER A 490 0.27 20.56 3.13
C SER A 490 0.40 19.36 4.08
N GLY A 491 1.57 19.17 4.70
CA GLY A 491 1.86 18.05 5.58
C GLY A 491 2.20 16.73 4.87
N GLU A 492 2.33 16.74 3.54
CA GLU A 492 2.60 15.53 2.73
C GLU A 492 3.92 15.63 1.96
N VAL A 493 4.96 16.13 2.64
CA VAL A 493 6.33 16.25 2.13
C VAL A 493 7.32 15.66 3.13
N ALA A 494 8.35 14.97 2.64
CA ALA A 494 9.52 14.54 3.39
C ALA A 494 10.79 15.17 2.80
N ALA A 495 11.61 15.83 3.63
CA ALA A 495 12.97 16.23 3.29
C ALA A 495 13.98 15.43 4.12
N PHE A 496 15.09 14.99 3.53
CA PHE A 496 16.13 14.25 4.24
C PHE A 496 17.48 14.29 3.52
N ALA A 497 18.56 14.03 4.26
CA ALA A 497 19.91 13.86 3.71
C ALA A 497 20.16 12.41 3.29
N VAL A 498 20.81 12.21 2.15
CA VAL A 498 21.42 10.94 1.75
C VAL A 498 22.88 11.19 1.40
N ASP A 499 23.79 10.40 1.95
CA ASP A 499 25.16 10.35 1.44
C ASP A 499 25.18 9.52 0.16
N LEU A 500 25.51 10.18 -0.96
CA LEU A 500 25.73 9.54 -2.24
C LEU A 500 27.15 9.89 -2.73
N HIS A 501 28.04 8.91 -2.52
CA HIS A 501 29.48 8.93 -2.86
C HIS A 501 30.36 9.87 -2.01
N GLY A 502 30.17 9.89 -0.69
CA GLY A 502 30.97 10.70 0.24
C GLY A 502 30.56 12.18 0.27
N ARG A 503 29.28 12.45 -0.05
CA ARG A 503 28.67 13.78 -0.02
C ARG A 503 27.20 13.64 0.35
N GLU A 504 26.79 14.35 1.41
CA GLU A 504 25.38 14.59 1.70
C GLU A 504 24.69 15.37 0.57
N ARG A 505 23.53 14.86 0.19
CA ARG A 505 22.63 15.40 -0.83
C ARG A 505 21.23 15.60 -0.25
N LEU A 506 20.59 16.74 -0.55
CA LEU A 506 19.24 17.05 -0.10
C LEU A 506 18.20 16.36 -0.99
N ILE A 507 17.43 15.43 -0.44
CA ILE A 507 16.29 14.79 -1.11
C ILE A 507 14.99 15.42 -0.62
N VAL A 508 14.07 15.70 -1.56
CA VAL A 508 12.69 16.08 -1.29
C VAL A 508 11.77 15.05 -1.93
N VAL A 509 10.78 14.54 -1.19
CA VAL A 509 9.70 13.69 -1.68
C VAL A 509 8.36 14.35 -1.31
N ALA A 510 7.43 14.50 -2.24
CA ALA A 510 6.16 15.22 -2.01
C ALA A 510 4.96 14.53 -2.67
N GLU A 511 3.81 14.50 -1.99
CA GLU A 511 2.56 13.97 -2.57
C GLU A 511 1.84 15.02 -3.43
N VAL A 512 1.34 14.58 -4.60
CA VAL A 512 0.57 15.42 -5.53
C VAL A 512 -0.93 15.16 -5.48
N GLU A 513 -1.72 16.15 -5.92
CA GLU A 513 -3.17 16.07 -6.11
C GLU A 513 -3.63 14.87 -6.99
N ARG A 514 -4.82 14.30 -6.71
CA ARG A 514 -5.43 13.20 -7.49
C ARG A 514 -6.07 13.71 -8.80
N THR A 515 -5.25 14.03 -9.82
CA THR A 515 -5.72 14.50 -11.16
C THR A 515 -5.46 13.49 -12.30
N ARG A 516 -6.18 13.63 -13.43
CA ARG A 516 -6.08 12.74 -14.61
C ARG A 516 -5.27 13.40 -15.74
N ARG A 517 -4.02 12.94 -15.91
CA ARG A 517 -2.96 13.52 -16.76
C ARG A 517 -2.60 14.96 -16.36
N SER A 518 -1.31 15.21 -16.24
CA SER A 518 -0.74 16.52 -15.91
C SER A 518 0.72 16.53 -16.33
N ASP A 519 1.18 17.69 -16.77
CA ASP A 519 2.58 18.07 -16.64
C ASP A 519 2.82 18.41 -15.16
N TRP A 520 3.99 18.04 -14.63
CA TRP A 520 4.44 18.36 -13.27
C TRP A 520 5.81 19.04 -13.25
N GLY A 521 6.42 19.31 -14.41
CA GLY A 521 7.69 20.00 -14.52
C GLY A 521 7.61 21.46 -14.05
N ASP A 522 6.43 22.06 -14.06
CA ASP A 522 6.15 23.36 -13.43
C ASP A 522 6.27 23.27 -11.89
N VAL A 523 5.68 22.24 -11.29
CA VAL A 523 5.73 21.95 -9.84
C VAL A 523 7.16 21.66 -9.40
N ILE A 524 7.88 20.77 -10.09
CA ILE A 524 9.29 20.46 -9.80
C ILE A 524 10.16 21.71 -9.94
N ALA A 525 9.99 22.50 -11.00
CA ALA A 525 10.76 23.73 -11.18
C ALA A 525 10.49 24.77 -10.09
N ALA A 526 9.24 24.90 -9.63
CA ALA A 526 8.88 25.78 -8.53
C ALA A 526 9.54 25.32 -7.21
N ILE A 527 9.43 24.03 -6.87
CA ILE A 527 10.05 23.44 -5.67
C ILE A 527 11.57 23.68 -5.68
N ARG A 528 12.25 23.35 -6.78
CA ARG A 528 13.70 23.60 -6.94
C ARG A 528 14.04 25.08 -6.72
N ARG A 529 13.34 25.99 -7.41
CA ARG A 529 13.56 27.44 -7.34
C ARG A 529 13.37 27.98 -5.92
N ASP A 530 12.31 27.59 -5.26
CA ASP A 530 11.89 28.17 -3.99
C ASP A 530 12.73 27.64 -2.83
N VAL A 531 13.01 26.33 -2.78
CA VAL A 531 13.93 25.77 -1.79
C VAL A 531 15.35 26.32 -1.97
N THR A 532 15.84 26.44 -3.22
CA THR A 532 17.18 27.03 -3.46
C THR A 532 17.26 28.49 -2.99
N ARG A 533 16.19 29.28 -3.18
CA ARG A 533 16.15 30.69 -2.79
C ARG A 533 16.06 30.87 -1.27
N GLU A 534 15.18 30.14 -0.60
CA GLU A 534 14.87 30.33 0.83
C GLU A 534 15.90 29.66 1.75
N HIS A 535 16.51 28.55 1.32
CA HIS A 535 17.47 27.76 2.12
C HIS A 535 18.91 27.83 1.62
N GLU A 536 19.21 28.60 0.57
CA GLU A 536 20.53 28.65 -0.10
C GLU A 536 21.16 27.26 -0.40
N LEU A 537 20.31 26.25 -0.47
CA LEU A 537 20.65 24.84 -0.63
C LEU A 537 19.67 24.29 -1.68
N PRO A 538 20.12 24.09 -2.93
CA PRO A 538 19.26 23.46 -3.92
C PRO A 538 18.94 22.02 -3.47
N PRO A 539 17.70 21.54 -3.66
CA PRO A 539 17.45 20.11 -3.63
C PRO A 539 18.39 19.42 -4.61
N ASP A 540 19.05 18.36 -4.15
CA ASP A 540 19.74 17.43 -5.03
C ASP A 540 18.76 16.40 -5.63
N ALA A 541 17.53 16.30 -5.13
CA ALA A 541 16.43 15.57 -5.76
C ALA A 541 15.05 16.14 -5.37
N VAL A 542 14.08 16.03 -6.28
CA VAL A 542 12.65 16.28 -6.04
C VAL A 542 11.85 15.14 -6.66
N VAL A 543 11.20 14.33 -5.83
CA VAL A 543 10.38 13.19 -6.26
C VAL A 543 8.92 13.48 -5.93
N LEU A 544 8.05 13.46 -6.93
CA LEU A 544 6.61 13.61 -6.77
C LEU A 544 5.97 12.21 -6.76
N VAL A 545 5.25 11.88 -5.70
CA VAL A 545 4.66 10.55 -5.47
C VAL A 545 3.14 10.62 -5.35
N ARG A 546 2.49 9.48 -5.57
CA ARG A 546 1.03 9.35 -5.58
C ARG A 546 0.44 9.70 -4.21
N PHE A 547 -0.69 10.43 -4.18
CA PHE A 547 -1.43 10.71 -2.95
C PHE A 547 -1.69 9.46 -2.09
N GLY A 548 -1.29 9.54 -0.82
CA GLY A 548 -1.37 8.49 0.19
C GLY A 548 -0.20 7.50 0.20
N SER A 549 0.96 7.85 -0.35
CA SER A 549 2.10 6.91 -0.49
C SER A 549 3.39 7.26 0.26
N ILE A 550 3.55 8.46 0.84
CA ILE A 550 4.70 8.71 1.74
C ILE A 550 4.46 7.95 3.06
N PRO A 551 5.45 7.20 3.59
CA PRO A 551 5.36 6.58 4.90
C PRO A 551 4.99 7.56 6.00
N LYS A 552 3.83 7.33 6.63
CA LYS A 552 3.28 8.14 7.73
C LYS A 552 3.06 7.26 8.96
N THR A 553 3.36 7.81 10.13
CA THR A 553 3.10 7.16 11.42
C THR A 553 1.60 6.94 11.63
N SER A 554 1.25 6.11 12.60
CA SER A 554 -0.16 5.94 13.05
C SER A 554 -0.81 7.21 13.61
N SER A 555 -0.04 8.29 13.79
CA SER A 555 -0.51 9.64 14.15
C SER A 555 -0.28 10.66 13.03
N GLY A 556 -0.25 10.23 11.76
CA GLY A 556 -0.20 11.08 10.56
C GLY A 556 1.19 11.62 10.19
N LYS A 557 2.06 11.83 11.17
CA LYS A 557 3.40 12.42 11.01
C LYS A 557 4.27 11.66 10.00
N ILE A 558 5.00 12.37 9.15
CA ILE A 558 5.91 11.84 8.12
C ILE A 558 7.06 11.02 8.74
N GLN A 559 7.31 9.82 8.22
CA GLN A 559 8.44 8.96 8.61
C GLN A 559 9.62 9.15 7.66
N ARG A 560 10.38 10.25 7.82
CA ARG A 560 11.52 10.61 6.97
C ARG A 560 12.53 9.47 6.75
N HIS A 561 12.83 8.68 7.78
CA HIS A 561 13.73 7.53 7.67
C HIS A 561 13.19 6.43 6.75
N ALA A 562 11.91 6.05 6.89
CA ALA A 562 11.29 5.06 6.02
C ALA A 562 11.16 5.58 4.59
N CYS A 563 10.75 6.83 4.39
CA CYS A 563 10.71 7.45 3.06
C CYS A 563 12.10 7.52 2.40
N ARG A 564 13.17 7.66 3.21
CA ARG A 564 14.58 7.59 2.77
C ARG A 564 15.02 6.17 2.42
N GLU A 565 14.53 5.15 3.15
CA GLU A 565 14.75 3.74 2.85
C GLU A 565 14.03 3.36 1.55
N ASP A 566 12.76 3.75 1.38
CA ASP A 566 11.99 3.56 0.15
C ASP A 566 12.62 4.29 -1.05
N PHE A 567 13.19 5.49 -0.85
CA PHE A 567 13.94 6.22 -1.87
C PHE A 567 15.21 5.46 -2.28
N LEU A 568 15.99 4.98 -1.30
CA LEU A 568 17.20 4.19 -1.54
C LEU A 568 16.93 2.82 -2.18
N GLY A 569 15.78 2.21 -1.87
CA GLY A 569 15.33 0.94 -2.44
C GLY A 569 14.49 1.06 -3.72
N ASN A 570 14.24 2.27 -4.22
CA ASN A 570 13.34 2.55 -5.37
C ASN A 570 11.92 1.94 -5.20
N GLN A 571 11.37 2.02 -3.99
CA GLN A 571 10.03 1.48 -3.63
C GLN A 571 8.92 2.57 -3.62
N LEU A 572 9.30 3.85 -3.73
CA LEU A 572 8.37 4.98 -3.79
C LEU A 572 7.38 4.88 -4.98
N GLN A 573 6.13 5.26 -4.74
CA GLN A 573 5.06 5.26 -5.77
C GLN A 573 5.13 6.53 -6.63
N ILE A 574 6.21 6.65 -7.41
CA ILE A 574 6.57 7.82 -8.21
C ILE A 574 5.48 8.15 -9.23
N THR A 575 5.18 9.45 -9.36
CA THR A 575 4.30 10.06 -10.36
C THR A 575 5.07 10.98 -11.30
N GLU A 576 6.13 11.65 -10.82
CA GLU A 576 7.14 12.37 -11.60
C GLU A 576 8.43 12.46 -10.76
N GLN A 577 9.63 12.60 -11.35
CA GLN A 577 10.84 12.87 -10.57
C GLN A 577 11.89 13.72 -11.29
N TRP A 578 12.79 14.31 -10.50
CA TRP A 578 13.99 15.00 -10.98
C TRP A 578 15.15 14.82 -9.99
N LEU A 579 16.33 14.41 -10.47
CA LEU A 579 17.54 14.24 -9.66
C LEU A 579 18.68 15.14 -10.21
N SER A 580 19.40 15.85 -9.32
CA SER A 580 20.40 16.86 -9.71
C SER A 580 21.66 16.28 -10.34
N TRP A 581 21.95 15.02 -10.05
CA TRP A 581 23.11 14.31 -10.55
C TRP A 581 22.92 13.73 -11.95
N GLU A 582 21.70 13.78 -12.50
CA GLU A 582 21.40 13.40 -13.89
C GLU A 582 21.61 14.59 -14.84
N GLN A 583 21.58 15.83 -14.35
CA GLN A 583 21.91 17.05 -15.12
C GLN A 583 23.43 17.26 -15.33
N LYS A 584 24.24 16.19 -15.39
CA LYS A 584 25.71 16.30 -15.36
C LYS A 584 26.49 15.28 -16.21
N GLU A 585 26.14 15.12 -17.49
CA GLU A 585 27.10 14.71 -18.56
C GLU A 585 26.44 14.71 -19.95
N THR A 586 26.37 15.85 -20.64
CA THR A 586 25.71 15.93 -21.97
C THR A 586 26.66 16.30 -23.09
N ASP A 587 27.71 15.50 -23.21
CA ASP A 587 28.40 15.21 -24.46
C ASP A 587 28.27 13.69 -24.76
N ALA A 588 28.35 13.32 -26.03
CA ALA A 588 28.45 11.96 -26.57
C ALA A 588 27.33 10.90 -26.29
N ILE A 589 26.62 10.57 -27.39
CA ILE A 589 26.25 9.21 -27.88
C ILE A 589 25.25 8.35 -27.05
N VAL A 590 23.96 8.54 -27.36
CA VAL A 590 22.95 7.59 -27.93
C VAL A 590 22.76 6.15 -27.32
N PRO A 591 21.51 5.74 -26.96
CA PRO A 591 21.12 4.44 -26.33
C PRO A 591 21.22 3.20 -27.27
N PRO A 592 21.29 1.92 -26.80
CA PRO A 592 20.19 1.17 -26.07
C PRO A 592 20.66 0.07 -25.05
N ASP A 593 19.88 -0.86 -24.48
CA ASP A 593 18.53 -0.98 -23.81
C ASP A 593 18.48 -2.41 -23.17
N ILE A 594 17.62 -2.90 -22.24
CA ILE A 594 16.52 -2.36 -21.39
C ILE A 594 16.61 -3.01 -19.95
N ALA A 595 15.84 -2.54 -18.93
CA ALA A 595 15.71 -3.15 -17.58
C ALA A 595 14.52 -4.16 -17.47
N ILE A 596 13.94 -4.37 -16.27
CA ILE A 596 12.65 -5.07 -15.94
C ILE A 596 12.78 -6.55 -15.46
N SER A 597 11.72 -7.06 -14.82
CA SER A 597 11.62 -8.16 -13.84
C SER A 597 10.20 -8.81 -13.77
N ASP A 598 10.10 -10.06 -13.25
CA ASP A 598 9.01 -11.05 -13.01
C ASP A 598 8.21 -11.65 -14.20
N ASP A 599 7.54 -12.83 -14.16
CA ASP A 599 7.06 -13.83 -13.14
C ASP A 599 5.71 -13.56 -12.41
N VAL A 600 5.24 -14.55 -11.64
CA VAL A 600 3.84 -14.80 -11.25
C VAL A 600 3.75 -15.57 -9.92
N ASP A 601 2.87 -15.15 -9.00
CA ASP A 601 2.46 -15.92 -7.79
C ASP A 601 0.90 -16.09 -7.74
N THR A 602 0.08 -16.12 -6.68
CA THR A 602 0.20 -16.53 -5.25
C THR A 602 -0.50 -17.93 -5.06
N ALA A 603 -1.49 -18.31 -4.21
CA ALA A 603 -2.43 -17.67 -3.25
C ALA A 603 -3.14 -18.72 -2.33
N MET A 604 -4.13 -18.31 -1.51
CA MET A 604 -4.69 -19.08 -0.35
C MET A 604 -6.23 -19.26 -0.36
N VAL A 605 -6.77 -20.21 0.44
CA VAL A 605 -8.18 -20.73 0.46
C VAL A 605 -8.51 -21.33 1.84
N ALA A 606 -9.72 -21.34 2.46
CA ALA A 606 -10.94 -20.49 2.44
C ALA A 606 -11.96 -21.02 3.52
N GLY A 607 -12.94 -20.21 3.97
CA GLY A 607 -14.06 -20.60 4.88
C GLY A 607 -14.44 -19.52 5.93
N ASP A 608 -15.49 -19.62 6.75
CA ASP A 608 -16.75 -20.42 6.70
C ASP A 608 -17.83 -19.76 7.64
N PRO A 609 -19.18 -19.88 7.45
CA PRO A 609 -20.17 -18.98 8.10
C PRO A 609 -21.22 -19.61 9.06
N ALA A 610 -21.86 -18.79 9.93
CA ALA A 610 -23.03 -19.18 10.75
C ALA A 610 -24.10 -18.06 10.96
N LYS A 611 -25.35 -18.32 10.49
CA LYS A 611 -26.64 -17.60 10.74
C LYS A 611 -26.79 -16.15 10.22
N ASP A 612 -28.02 -15.75 9.82
CA ASP A 612 -28.27 -14.58 8.93
C ASP A 612 -29.16 -13.42 9.48
N PRO A 613 -28.84 -12.15 9.13
CA PRO A 613 -29.64 -10.92 9.41
C PRO A 613 -30.90 -10.69 8.54
N ASN A 614 -31.65 -9.61 8.86
CA ASN A 614 -32.90 -9.18 8.23
C ASN A 614 -32.70 -8.68 6.77
N PRO A 615 -33.38 -9.29 5.78
CA PRO A 615 -33.26 -8.92 4.36
C PRO A 615 -33.55 -7.45 4.04
N ALA A 616 -34.45 -6.78 4.78
CA ALA A 616 -34.80 -5.38 4.51
C ALA A 616 -33.64 -4.41 4.83
N VAL A 617 -32.81 -4.77 5.81
CA VAL A 617 -31.61 -4.02 6.21
C VAL A 617 -30.48 -4.28 5.21
N VAL A 618 -30.19 -5.56 4.96
CA VAL A 618 -29.24 -6.06 3.96
C VAL A 618 -29.42 -5.36 2.61
N GLN A 619 -30.64 -5.25 2.11
CA GLN A 619 -30.93 -4.66 0.79
C GLN A 619 -30.43 -3.21 0.67
N VAL A 620 -30.61 -2.40 1.71
CA VAL A 620 -30.24 -0.98 1.71
C VAL A 620 -28.74 -0.81 1.92
N VAL A 621 -28.12 -1.67 2.75
CA VAL A 621 -26.65 -1.81 2.84
C VAL A 621 -26.06 -2.04 1.46
N ILE A 622 -26.58 -3.02 0.73
CA ILE A 622 -26.13 -3.36 -0.63
C ILE A 622 -26.26 -2.15 -1.56
N GLU A 623 -27.37 -1.41 -1.53
CA GLU A 623 -27.55 -0.20 -2.34
C GLU A 623 -26.55 0.91 -2.00
N HIS A 624 -26.24 1.11 -0.72
CA HIS A 624 -25.31 2.15 -0.26
C HIS A 624 -23.86 1.82 -0.57
N VAL A 625 -23.44 0.57 -0.35
CA VAL A 625 -22.14 0.08 -0.78
C VAL A 625 -22.03 0.15 -2.30
N LYS A 626 -23.07 -0.24 -3.07
CA LYS A 626 -23.10 -0.07 -4.54
C LYS A 626 -22.98 1.39 -4.98
N ALA A 627 -23.64 2.33 -4.31
CA ALA A 627 -23.64 3.74 -4.69
C ALA A 627 -22.23 4.39 -4.58
N ILE A 628 -21.42 3.94 -3.64
CA ILE A 628 -20.09 4.51 -3.37
C ILE A 628 -18.98 3.70 -4.04
N ALA A 629 -19.03 2.38 -3.97
CA ALA A 629 -18.11 1.48 -4.69
C ALA A 629 -18.28 1.61 -6.22
N LYS A 630 -19.48 1.95 -6.71
CA LYS A 630 -19.82 2.12 -8.12
C LYS A 630 -19.35 0.91 -8.94
N GLU A 631 -18.47 1.15 -9.91
CA GLU A 631 -17.78 0.14 -10.70
C GLU A 631 -16.73 -0.70 -9.93
N ARG A 632 -16.96 -0.96 -8.64
CA ARG A 632 -16.27 -2.01 -7.85
C ARG A 632 -17.23 -3.01 -7.18
N ALA A 633 -18.47 -2.63 -6.88
CA ALA A 633 -19.54 -3.56 -6.50
C ALA A 633 -20.18 -4.18 -7.75
N LYS A 634 -20.12 -5.50 -7.96
CA LYS A 634 -20.63 -6.18 -9.17
C LYS A 634 -21.79 -7.12 -8.85
N VAL A 635 -21.65 -7.86 -7.75
CA VAL A 635 -22.72 -8.03 -6.77
C VAL A 635 -22.12 -7.72 -5.42
N ILE A 636 -23.01 -7.65 -4.45
CA ILE A 636 -22.69 -7.62 -3.05
C ILE A 636 -23.59 -8.68 -2.40
N THR A 637 -23.01 -9.81 -2.05
CA THR A 637 -23.60 -10.81 -1.14
C THR A 637 -23.39 -10.36 0.31
N LEU A 638 -24.00 -11.07 1.27
CA LEU A 638 -23.69 -10.88 2.70
C LEU A 638 -22.18 -10.99 2.97
N GLU A 639 -21.48 -11.99 2.41
CA GLU A 639 -20.05 -12.19 2.70
C GLU A 639 -19.08 -11.27 1.93
N SER A 640 -19.57 -10.48 0.95
CA SER A 640 -18.70 -9.69 0.07
C SER A 640 -17.84 -8.69 0.86
N ASN A 641 -16.52 -8.79 0.76
CA ASN A 641 -15.61 -7.97 1.55
C ASN A 641 -15.46 -6.57 0.92
N ILE A 642 -16.00 -5.56 1.61
CA ILE A 642 -16.01 -4.16 1.17
C ILE A 642 -14.63 -3.50 1.21
N VAL A 643 -13.63 -4.12 1.85
CA VAL A 643 -12.24 -3.64 1.88
C VAL A 643 -11.42 -4.29 0.75
N THR A 644 -11.40 -5.62 0.66
CA THR A 644 -10.54 -6.36 -0.28
C THR A 644 -11.19 -6.52 -1.65
N ASP A 645 -12.42 -7.03 -1.70
CA ASP A 645 -13.05 -7.49 -2.95
C ASP A 645 -13.60 -6.30 -3.75
N LEU A 646 -14.05 -5.27 -3.01
CA LEU A 646 -14.44 -3.98 -3.56
C LEU A 646 -13.29 -2.98 -3.60
N GLY A 647 -12.13 -3.27 -3.00
CA GLY A 647 -10.96 -2.39 -3.01
C GLY A 647 -11.25 -0.95 -2.54
N LEU A 648 -12.03 -0.78 -1.47
CA LEU A 648 -12.43 0.56 -0.99
C LEU A 648 -11.41 1.13 0.00
N ASP A 649 -10.96 2.36 -0.27
CA ASP A 649 -10.09 3.05 0.67
C ASP A 649 -10.85 3.42 1.96
N SER A 650 -10.13 3.87 2.99
CA SER A 650 -10.75 4.23 4.26
C SER A 650 -11.84 5.29 4.08
N LEU A 651 -11.63 6.28 3.21
CA LEU A 651 -12.54 7.41 3.06
C LEU A 651 -13.86 6.99 2.40
N GLU A 652 -13.78 6.07 1.44
CA GLU A 652 -14.94 5.44 0.79
C GLU A 652 -15.78 4.62 1.78
N ARG A 653 -15.14 3.90 2.72
CA ARG A 653 -15.86 3.09 3.73
C ARG A 653 -16.62 3.93 4.76
N LEU A 654 -16.12 5.09 5.19
CA LEU A 654 -16.92 5.98 6.05
C LEU A 654 -17.96 6.81 5.29
N GLN A 655 -17.88 6.89 3.95
CA GLN A 655 -19.03 7.41 3.18
C GLN A 655 -20.20 6.41 3.20
N ILE A 656 -19.91 5.10 3.16
CA ILE A 656 -20.93 4.02 3.15
C ILE A 656 -21.66 3.97 4.48
N ALA A 657 -20.91 3.91 5.59
CA ALA A 657 -21.52 3.95 6.92
C ALA A 657 -22.39 5.20 7.05
N ASN A 658 -21.81 6.38 6.86
CA ASN A 658 -22.51 7.64 7.12
C ASN A 658 -23.79 7.84 6.29
N THR A 659 -23.81 7.40 5.03
CA THR A 659 -25.07 7.43 4.25
C THR A 659 -26.08 6.36 4.69
N LEU A 660 -25.66 5.21 5.23
CA LEU A 660 -26.56 4.24 5.89
C LEU A 660 -27.10 4.77 7.22
N GLU A 661 -26.31 5.55 7.94
CA GLU A 661 -26.67 6.11 9.24
C GLU A 661 -27.67 7.27 9.11
N GLU A 662 -27.42 8.18 8.15
CA GLU A 662 -28.38 9.19 7.67
C GLU A 662 -29.68 8.54 7.17
N THR A 663 -29.57 7.35 6.57
CA THR A 663 -30.68 6.58 6.02
C THR A 663 -31.53 5.92 7.10
N PHE A 664 -30.93 5.16 8.01
CA PHE A 664 -31.63 4.29 8.95
C PHE A 664 -32.04 4.95 10.28
N GLY A 665 -31.52 6.14 10.60
CA GLY A 665 -31.94 6.90 11.79
C GLY A 665 -31.15 6.59 13.07
N GLY A 666 -29.85 6.33 12.95
CA GLY A 666 -28.94 6.09 14.09
C GLY A 666 -27.47 6.27 13.69
N ARG A 667 -26.56 5.46 14.23
CA ARG A 667 -25.17 5.27 13.77
C ARG A 667 -24.63 3.92 14.25
N PHE A 668 -23.49 3.48 13.73
CA PHE A 668 -22.78 2.29 14.20
C PHE A 668 -21.83 2.58 15.37
N PRO A 669 -21.59 1.63 16.30
CA PRO A 669 -20.52 1.74 17.28
C PRO A 669 -19.15 1.70 16.59
N GLU A 670 -18.26 2.63 16.91
CA GLU A 670 -17.01 2.83 16.17
C GLU A 670 -16.01 1.65 16.20
N ALA A 671 -16.12 0.74 17.17
CA ALA A 671 -15.36 -0.50 17.16
C ALA A 671 -15.75 -1.36 15.95
N VAL A 672 -17.06 -1.49 15.72
CA VAL A 672 -17.66 -2.29 14.64
C VAL A 672 -17.31 -1.66 13.29
N LEU A 673 -17.32 -0.34 13.13
CA LEU A 673 -16.88 0.35 11.90
C LEU A 673 -15.42 0.08 11.50
N ALA A 674 -14.54 -0.26 12.45
CA ALA A 674 -13.15 -0.62 12.17
C ALA A 674 -12.96 -2.09 11.78
N GLU A 675 -14.00 -2.91 11.95
CA GLU A 675 -14.00 -4.38 11.84
C GLU A 675 -15.07 -4.93 10.88
N ILE A 676 -16.01 -4.10 10.43
CA ILE A 676 -16.89 -4.38 9.29
C ILE A 676 -15.99 -4.46 8.05
N GLU A 677 -15.70 -5.68 7.65
CA GLU A 677 -15.12 -5.98 6.36
C GLU A 677 -16.17 -6.56 5.40
N THR A 678 -17.26 -7.18 5.86
CA THR A 678 -18.32 -7.74 5.00
C THR A 678 -19.69 -7.08 5.17
N VAL A 679 -20.57 -7.25 4.19
CA VAL A 679 -21.92 -6.66 4.16
C VAL A 679 -22.90 -7.27 5.16
N ARG A 680 -22.69 -8.54 5.54
CA ARG A 680 -23.25 -9.20 6.71
C ARG A 680 -22.96 -8.39 7.96
N GLN A 681 -21.68 -8.12 8.22
CA GLN A 681 -21.23 -7.36 9.39
C GLN A 681 -21.79 -5.93 9.40
N VAL A 682 -22.01 -5.29 8.23
CA VAL A 682 -22.78 -4.04 8.19
C VAL A 682 -24.23 -4.27 8.64
N ALA A 683 -24.92 -5.26 8.05
CA ALA A 683 -26.35 -5.48 8.28
C ALA A 683 -26.68 -5.92 9.71
N ASP A 684 -25.95 -6.91 10.26
CA ASP A 684 -26.05 -7.33 11.65
C ASP A 684 -25.88 -6.12 12.60
N ALA A 685 -24.92 -5.23 12.31
CA ALA A 685 -24.68 -4.03 13.11
C ALA A 685 -25.80 -2.96 12.99
N ILE A 686 -26.50 -2.85 11.86
CA ILE A 686 -27.70 -1.98 11.76
C ILE A 686 -28.81 -2.53 12.66
N GLU A 687 -29.01 -3.84 12.68
CA GLU A 687 -30.06 -4.48 13.49
C GLU A 687 -29.75 -4.47 14.99
N GLN A 688 -28.47 -4.63 15.34
CA GLN A 688 -28.01 -4.66 16.72
C GLN A 688 -27.93 -3.26 17.37
N TYR A 689 -27.68 -2.21 16.58
CA TYR A 689 -27.37 -0.87 17.12
C TYR A 689 -28.19 0.31 16.56
N ILE A 690 -28.75 0.23 15.34
CA ILE A 690 -29.41 1.37 14.67
C ILE A 690 -30.95 1.29 14.66
N GLY A 691 -31.51 0.21 14.12
CA GLY A 691 -32.92 0.19 13.66
C GLY A 691 -33.05 0.28 12.13
N THR A 692 -34.27 0.20 11.59
CA THR A 692 -34.49 -0.45 10.28
C THR A 692 -35.29 0.32 9.19
N GLN A 693 -35.29 1.68 9.11
CA GLN A 693 -36.11 2.48 8.14
C GLN A 693 -35.37 3.69 7.39
N PRO A 694 -35.24 3.72 6.01
CA PRO A 694 -34.37 4.59 5.06
C PRO A 694 -34.55 6.12 4.61
N LEU A 695 -33.52 6.73 3.89
CA LEU A 695 -33.43 8.06 3.12
C LEU A 695 -32.47 8.15 1.81
N VAL A 696 -32.16 9.36 1.20
CA VAL A 696 -31.62 9.68 -0.22
C VAL A 696 -31.01 11.16 -0.41
N GLN A 697 -30.22 11.76 -1.39
CA GLN A 697 -29.09 11.53 -2.41
C GLN A 697 -28.92 12.67 -3.54
N ARG A 698 -27.75 13.26 -4.01
CA ARG A 698 -27.56 14.22 -5.24
C ARG A 698 -26.11 14.49 -5.92
N GLN A 699 -25.80 15.58 -6.73
CA GLN A 699 -24.62 15.78 -7.73
C GLN A 699 -24.11 17.25 -8.17
N SER A 700 -22.83 17.51 -8.69
CA SER A 700 -22.32 18.49 -9.79
C SER A 700 -20.73 18.73 -10.01
N THR A 701 -20.18 19.65 -10.91
CA THR A 701 -18.75 19.77 -11.50
C THR A 701 -18.14 21.18 -12.01
N ALA A 702 -16.78 21.40 -12.29
CA ALA A 702 -16.08 22.44 -13.22
C ALA A 702 -14.46 22.59 -13.22
N ALA A 703 -13.78 23.49 -14.04
CA ALA A 703 -12.26 23.59 -14.32
C ALA A 703 -11.56 25.01 -14.73
N VAL A 704 -10.22 25.10 -15.09
CA VAL A 704 -9.30 26.34 -15.17
C VAL A 704 -8.21 26.40 -16.35
N SER A 705 -7.36 27.49 -16.56
CA SER A 705 -6.32 27.70 -17.66
C SER A 705 -4.97 28.49 -17.34
N THR A 706 -4.03 28.74 -18.32
CA THR A 706 -2.53 28.98 -18.14
C THR A 706 -1.75 29.97 -19.09
N VAL A 707 -0.41 30.17 -18.91
CA VAL A 707 0.60 30.98 -19.73
C VAL A 707 1.99 30.26 -19.88
N LYS A 708 2.94 30.70 -20.76
CA LYS A 708 4.08 29.90 -21.35
C LYS A 708 5.57 30.36 -21.11
N LYS A 709 6.54 29.47 -21.45
CA LYS A 709 8.03 29.61 -21.50
C LYS A 709 8.65 29.49 -22.93
N THR A 710 10.00 29.54 -23.04
CA THR A 710 10.88 29.48 -24.23
C THR A 710 11.61 28.13 -24.44
N ILE A 711 12.36 27.98 -25.55
CA ILE A 711 13.00 26.72 -26.01
C ILE A 711 14.41 26.49 -25.44
N ASP A 712 15.26 27.51 -25.34
CA ASP A 712 16.67 27.35 -24.93
C ASP A 712 16.82 26.96 -23.44
N ASP A 713 15.71 26.98 -22.69
CA ASP A 713 15.60 26.55 -21.29
C ASP A 713 15.48 25.01 -21.12
N ILE A 714 15.37 24.25 -22.21
CA ILE A 714 15.17 22.79 -22.18
C ILE A 714 16.53 22.09 -21.99
N GLY A 715 16.65 21.26 -20.95
CA GLY A 715 17.84 20.46 -20.69
C GLY A 715 18.00 19.30 -21.69
N PRO A 716 19.23 18.93 -22.08
CA PRO A 716 19.48 17.76 -22.93
C PRO A 716 18.99 16.43 -22.35
N GLU A 717 18.81 16.28 -21.03
CA GLU A 717 18.09 15.14 -20.45
C GLU A 717 16.61 15.04 -20.90
N CYS A 718 16.06 16.12 -21.47
CA CYS A 718 14.72 16.18 -22.04
C CYS A 718 14.68 16.03 -23.59
N TYR A 719 15.82 15.85 -24.28
CA TYR A 719 15.85 15.65 -25.74
C TYR A 719 16.93 14.69 -26.28
N ASP A 720 18.01 14.43 -25.54
CA ASP A 720 18.96 13.35 -25.77
C ASP A 720 18.61 12.17 -24.87
N PHE A 721 17.99 11.13 -25.45
CA PHE A 721 17.53 9.96 -24.70
C PHE A 721 18.68 9.22 -23.98
N SER A 722 19.93 9.34 -24.45
CA SER A 722 21.09 8.72 -23.78
C SER A 722 21.39 9.31 -22.40
N LYS A 723 20.76 10.44 -22.06
CA LYS A 723 20.92 11.18 -20.82
C LYS A 723 19.70 11.05 -19.90
N THR A 724 18.73 10.20 -20.25
CA THR A 724 17.53 9.98 -19.45
C THR A 724 17.80 9.15 -18.19
N PRO A 725 17.12 9.44 -17.07
CA PRO A 725 17.17 8.63 -15.84
C PRO A 725 16.83 7.15 -16.07
N GLU A 726 15.97 6.88 -17.07
CA GLU A 726 15.50 5.55 -17.46
C GLU A 726 16.62 4.76 -18.13
N TYR A 727 17.29 5.35 -19.13
CA TYR A 727 18.40 4.71 -19.84
C TYR A 727 19.64 4.55 -18.95
N LEU A 728 19.97 5.54 -18.11
CA LEU A 728 21.17 5.48 -17.29
C LEU A 728 21.07 4.42 -16.17
N ARG A 729 19.91 4.28 -15.52
CA ARG A 729 19.67 3.21 -14.52
C ARG A 729 19.79 1.81 -15.13
N LEU A 730 19.34 1.61 -16.36
CA LEU A 730 19.43 0.31 -17.00
C LEU A 730 20.85 -0.01 -17.48
N ARG A 731 21.63 0.98 -17.94
CA ARG A 731 23.06 0.76 -18.20
C ARG A 731 23.77 0.27 -16.96
N GLN A 732 23.52 0.87 -15.80
CA GLN A 732 24.05 0.38 -14.51
C GLN A 732 23.62 -1.07 -14.20
N THR A 733 22.41 -1.49 -14.60
CA THR A 733 21.94 -2.87 -14.46
C THR A 733 22.69 -3.84 -15.39
N ILE A 734 22.91 -3.46 -16.65
CA ILE A 734 23.70 -4.25 -17.60
C ILE A 734 25.16 -4.33 -17.15
N ASP A 735 25.75 -3.20 -16.76
CA ASP A 735 27.13 -3.10 -16.25
C ASP A 735 27.32 -3.94 -14.98
N MET A 736 26.30 -4.06 -14.13
CA MET A 736 26.31 -4.92 -12.94
C MET A 736 26.27 -6.42 -13.29
N LEU A 737 25.45 -6.82 -14.26
CA LEU A 737 25.39 -8.22 -14.73
C LEU A 737 26.69 -8.64 -15.44
N GLU A 738 27.29 -7.74 -16.21
CA GLU A 738 28.63 -7.90 -16.79
C GLU A 738 29.71 -7.95 -15.68
N GLY A 739 29.64 -7.07 -14.68
CA GLY A 739 30.57 -7.00 -13.55
C GLY A 739 30.54 -8.21 -12.60
N LEU A 740 29.39 -8.87 -12.46
CA LEU A 740 29.25 -10.17 -11.77
C LEU A 740 29.75 -11.35 -12.63
N GLY A 741 30.29 -11.08 -13.82
CA GLY A 741 30.78 -12.09 -14.76
C GLY A 741 29.68 -13.02 -15.27
N VAL A 742 28.41 -12.63 -15.14
CA VAL A 742 27.25 -13.34 -15.71
C VAL A 742 27.09 -12.95 -17.19
N GLY A 743 27.45 -11.71 -17.53
CA GLY A 743 27.16 -11.10 -18.83
C GLY A 743 25.70 -10.66 -18.91
N ASN A 744 25.35 -9.96 -19.98
CA ASN A 744 23.94 -9.65 -20.26
C ASN A 744 23.23 -10.90 -20.81
N PRO A 745 22.22 -11.48 -20.11
CA PRO A 745 21.45 -12.60 -20.64
C PRO A 745 20.47 -12.17 -21.74
N TYR A 746 20.11 -10.88 -21.78
CA TYR A 746 19.23 -10.27 -22.76
C TYR A 746 20.02 -9.88 -24.02
N PHE A 747 19.34 -9.86 -25.17
CA PHE A 747 19.93 -9.54 -26.49
C PHE A 747 21.11 -10.43 -26.94
N CYS A 748 21.22 -11.65 -26.39
CA CYS A 748 22.15 -12.69 -26.84
C CYS A 748 22.11 -12.87 -28.38
N VAL A 749 23.26 -12.77 -29.03
CA VAL A 749 23.37 -12.78 -30.51
C VAL A 749 23.39 -14.21 -31.04
N HIS A 750 22.40 -14.54 -31.88
CA HIS A 750 22.31 -15.84 -32.55
C HIS A 750 22.84 -15.74 -33.99
N GLU A 751 23.85 -16.54 -34.33
CA GLU A 751 24.58 -16.53 -35.62
C GLU A 751 23.83 -17.22 -36.78
N GLY A 752 22.56 -17.58 -36.60
CA GLY A 752 21.78 -18.29 -37.62
C GLY A 752 20.36 -18.65 -37.21
N ILE A 753 19.71 -19.49 -38.03
CA ILE A 753 18.35 -19.97 -37.80
C ILE A 753 18.29 -20.74 -36.47
N THR A 754 17.48 -20.26 -35.52
CA THR A 754 17.32 -20.90 -34.21
C THR A 754 16.25 -21.98 -34.26
N ARG A 755 16.64 -23.20 -33.90
CA ARG A 755 15.85 -24.43 -33.97
C ARG A 755 15.85 -25.10 -32.59
N ASP A 756 15.92 -26.43 -32.56
CA ASP A 756 16.44 -27.22 -31.43
C ASP A 756 17.83 -26.78 -30.94
N THR A 757 18.58 -26.12 -31.83
CA THR A 757 19.92 -25.59 -31.57
C THR A 757 20.01 -24.09 -31.87
N ALA A 758 20.92 -23.42 -31.17
CA ALA A 758 21.31 -22.03 -31.38
C ALA A 758 22.83 -21.94 -31.46
N ARG A 759 23.35 -21.04 -32.32
CA ARG A 759 24.78 -20.76 -32.41
C ARG A 759 25.06 -19.37 -31.84
N ILE A 760 25.89 -19.31 -30.81
CA ILE A 760 26.12 -18.12 -29.98
C ILE A 760 27.63 -18.03 -29.70
N GLY A 761 28.28 -16.94 -30.10
CA GLY A 761 29.72 -16.73 -29.86
C GLY A 761 30.59 -17.84 -30.43
N GLY A 762 30.25 -18.36 -31.61
CA GLY A 762 30.93 -19.44 -32.31
C GLY A 762 30.71 -20.85 -31.75
N ARG A 763 29.99 -21.01 -30.62
CA ARG A 763 29.63 -22.31 -30.03
C ARG A 763 28.17 -22.63 -30.32
N ASP A 764 27.88 -23.91 -30.55
CA ASP A 764 26.52 -24.42 -30.72
C ASP A 764 25.96 -24.91 -29.37
N TYR A 765 24.70 -24.57 -29.09
CA TYR A 765 23.97 -24.83 -27.85
C TYR A 765 22.64 -25.54 -28.16
N ILE A 766 22.16 -26.38 -27.24
CA ILE A 766 20.77 -26.86 -27.25
C ILE A 766 19.89 -25.68 -26.81
N SER A 767 18.81 -25.39 -27.54
CA SER A 767 18.10 -24.11 -27.44
C SER A 767 16.64 -24.25 -27.08
N TYR A 768 16.31 -23.90 -25.84
CA TYR A 768 14.94 -23.90 -25.30
C TYR A 768 14.32 -22.49 -25.20
N THR A 769 14.91 -21.51 -25.89
CA THR A 769 14.50 -20.10 -25.90
C THR A 769 13.64 -19.72 -27.11
N THR A 770 13.35 -20.65 -28.01
CA THR A 770 12.66 -20.37 -29.28
C THR A 770 11.21 -20.83 -29.30
N TYR A 771 10.31 -19.96 -29.75
CA TYR A 771 8.89 -20.25 -29.96
C TYR A 771 8.61 -20.92 -31.32
N ASN A 772 9.64 -21.45 -32.00
CA ASN A 772 9.58 -22.14 -33.29
C ASN A 772 9.01 -23.57 -33.16
N TYR A 773 7.86 -23.72 -32.49
CA TYR A 773 7.32 -25.00 -31.99
C TYR A 773 7.24 -26.11 -33.05
N ILE A 774 6.90 -25.77 -34.29
CA ILE A 774 6.74 -26.69 -35.44
C ILE A 774 7.80 -26.51 -36.54
N GLY A 775 8.89 -25.78 -36.25
CA GLY A 775 10.06 -25.69 -37.14
C GLY A 775 9.85 -24.86 -38.41
N MET A 776 8.86 -23.96 -38.44
CA MET A 776 8.54 -23.13 -39.61
C MET A 776 9.52 -21.98 -39.83
N SER A 777 10.08 -21.41 -38.76
CA SER A 777 11.13 -20.39 -38.88
C SER A 777 12.40 -21.05 -39.43
N GLY A 778 12.75 -20.68 -40.66
CA GLY A 778 13.86 -21.28 -41.41
C GLY A 778 13.53 -22.55 -42.20
N ASP A 779 12.24 -22.88 -42.39
CA ASP A 779 11.82 -23.91 -43.33
C ASP A 779 12.03 -23.44 -44.80
N PRO A 780 12.56 -24.29 -45.71
CA PRO A 780 12.82 -23.90 -47.10
C PRO A 780 11.58 -23.42 -47.87
N VAL A 781 10.39 -23.99 -47.62
CA VAL A 781 9.15 -23.64 -48.32
C VAL A 781 8.65 -22.27 -47.86
N VAL A 782 8.65 -22.03 -46.55
CA VAL A 782 8.29 -20.75 -45.94
C VAL A 782 9.23 -19.64 -46.41
N ALA A 783 10.54 -19.90 -46.41
CA ALA A 783 11.55 -18.95 -46.88
C ALA A 783 11.46 -18.66 -48.39
N ALA A 784 11.07 -19.64 -49.21
CA ALA A 784 10.87 -19.44 -50.65
C ALA A 784 9.64 -18.57 -50.95
N ALA A 785 8.52 -18.81 -50.25
CA ALA A 785 7.29 -18.03 -50.40
C ALA A 785 7.49 -16.56 -49.99
N ALA A 786 8.18 -16.30 -48.87
CA ALA A 786 8.50 -14.96 -48.41
C ALA A 786 9.35 -14.19 -49.45
N LYS A 787 10.36 -14.83 -50.05
CA LYS A 787 11.20 -14.23 -51.11
C LYS A 787 10.38 -13.91 -52.37
N ALA A 788 9.62 -14.88 -52.89
CA ALA A 788 8.81 -14.67 -54.09
C ALA A 788 7.76 -13.55 -53.92
N ALA A 789 7.25 -13.34 -52.70
CA ALA A 789 6.36 -12.22 -52.39
C ALA A 789 7.10 -10.87 -52.30
N ILE A 790 8.34 -10.84 -51.81
CA ILE A 790 9.21 -9.64 -51.87
C ILE A 790 9.51 -9.27 -53.33
N ASP A 791 9.89 -10.25 -54.16
CA ASP A 791 10.21 -10.03 -55.58
C ASP A 791 8.99 -9.51 -56.37
N LYS A 792 7.78 -10.00 -56.04
CA LYS A 792 6.53 -9.66 -56.75
C LYS A 792 5.82 -8.41 -56.22
N TYR A 793 5.87 -8.15 -54.91
CA TYR A 793 5.06 -7.12 -54.25
C TYR A 793 5.89 -6.08 -53.48
N GLY A 794 7.21 -6.20 -53.45
CA GLY A 794 8.11 -5.38 -52.64
C GLY A 794 8.07 -5.72 -51.15
N THR A 795 9.01 -5.13 -50.40
CA THR A 795 9.16 -5.33 -48.95
C THR A 795 8.12 -4.59 -48.09
N SER A 796 7.37 -3.65 -48.66
CA SER A 796 6.50 -2.71 -47.92
C SER A 796 5.08 -2.62 -48.46
N VAL A 797 4.15 -2.19 -47.59
CA VAL A 797 2.77 -1.83 -47.92
C VAL A 797 2.54 -0.30 -47.98
N SER A 798 3.56 0.50 -47.68
CA SER A 798 3.58 1.98 -47.69
C SER A 798 2.70 2.69 -46.65
N ALA A 799 1.49 2.24 -46.33
CA ALA A 799 0.61 2.87 -45.33
C ALA A 799 -0.31 1.85 -44.63
N SER A 800 -1.39 2.33 -44.00
CA SER A 800 -2.49 1.47 -43.55
C SER A 800 -3.29 0.94 -44.74
N ARG A 801 -3.82 -0.29 -44.63
CA ARG A 801 -4.50 -0.97 -45.75
C ARG A 801 -5.78 -0.25 -46.22
N LEU A 802 -6.36 0.59 -45.37
CA LEU A 802 -7.50 1.45 -45.72
C LEU A 802 -7.10 2.60 -46.68
N VAL A 803 -5.84 3.05 -46.63
CA VAL A 803 -5.34 4.21 -47.40
C VAL A 803 -4.48 3.80 -48.60
N SER A 804 -3.56 2.83 -48.43
CA SER A 804 -2.73 2.31 -49.53
C SER A 804 -3.41 1.23 -50.38
N GLY A 805 -4.58 0.77 -49.96
CA GLY A 805 -5.17 -0.48 -50.43
C GLY A 805 -4.42 -1.71 -49.91
N GLU A 806 -4.86 -2.88 -50.36
CA GLU A 806 -4.34 -4.19 -49.96
C GLU A 806 -3.80 -5.01 -51.15
N LYS A 807 -2.98 -6.01 -50.85
CA LYS A 807 -2.36 -6.90 -51.86
C LYS A 807 -2.99 -8.29 -51.74
N PRO A 808 -3.10 -9.08 -52.84
CA PRO A 808 -3.80 -10.37 -52.82
C PRO A 808 -3.35 -11.31 -51.70
N VAL A 809 -2.04 -11.37 -51.43
CA VAL A 809 -1.46 -12.22 -50.37
C VAL A 809 -1.98 -11.91 -48.96
N HIS A 810 -2.45 -10.68 -48.68
CA HIS A 810 -3.05 -10.36 -47.39
C HIS A 810 -4.46 -10.96 -47.25
N ARG A 811 -5.24 -10.96 -48.35
CA ARG A 811 -6.56 -11.62 -48.39
C ARG A 811 -6.43 -13.13 -48.40
N GLU A 812 -5.48 -13.68 -49.15
CA GLU A 812 -5.17 -15.11 -49.09
C GLU A 812 -4.80 -15.54 -47.67
N LEU A 813 -3.99 -14.75 -46.95
CA LEU A 813 -3.66 -15.02 -45.55
C LEU A 813 -4.89 -14.93 -44.63
N GLU A 814 -5.70 -13.87 -44.73
CA GLU A 814 -6.89 -13.71 -43.88
C GLU A 814 -7.94 -14.81 -44.11
N MET A 815 -8.09 -15.28 -45.36
CA MET A 815 -8.94 -16.42 -45.71
C MET A 815 -8.35 -17.76 -45.22
N GLU A 816 -7.03 -17.97 -45.37
CA GLU A 816 -6.36 -19.20 -44.91
C GLU A 816 -6.38 -19.35 -43.39
N ILE A 817 -6.24 -18.23 -42.66
CA ILE A 817 -6.41 -18.15 -41.20
C ILE A 817 -7.85 -18.50 -40.82
N ALA A 818 -8.84 -17.87 -41.45
CA ALA A 818 -10.24 -18.12 -41.15
C ALA A 818 -10.61 -19.61 -41.36
N ASP A 819 -10.19 -20.22 -42.47
CA ASP A 819 -10.35 -21.67 -42.71
C ASP A 819 -9.57 -22.55 -41.71
N PHE A 820 -8.37 -22.14 -41.31
CA PHE A 820 -7.53 -22.88 -40.36
C PHE A 820 -8.15 -22.93 -38.96
N VAL A 821 -8.57 -21.79 -38.40
CA VAL A 821 -9.27 -21.75 -37.10
C VAL A 821 -10.77 -22.05 -37.21
N GLY A 822 -11.32 -22.19 -38.42
CA GLY A 822 -12.73 -22.49 -38.68
C GLY A 822 -13.70 -21.32 -38.49
N GLN A 823 -13.21 -20.07 -38.51
CA GLN A 823 -13.99 -18.83 -38.40
C GLN A 823 -14.46 -18.30 -39.79
N GLU A 824 -14.99 -17.09 -39.86
CA GLU A 824 -15.75 -16.59 -41.03
C GLU A 824 -14.99 -15.58 -41.90
N ASP A 825 -14.31 -14.64 -41.26
CA ASP A 825 -13.26 -13.80 -41.83
C ASP A 825 -12.18 -13.62 -40.73
N SER A 826 -11.03 -13.04 -41.07
CA SER A 826 -10.04 -12.61 -40.09
C SER A 826 -9.38 -11.28 -40.48
N ILE A 827 -8.73 -10.64 -39.53
CA ILE A 827 -8.04 -9.35 -39.69
C ILE A 827 -6.60 -9.48 -39.16
N CYS A 828 -5.61 -9.23 -40.02
CA CYS A 828 -4.19 -9.31 -39.67
C CYS A 828 -3.60 -7.95 -39.25
N PHE A 829 -2.88 -7.95 -38.13
CA PHE A 829 -2.14 -6.83 -37.53
C PHE A 829 -0.62 -7.08 -37.56
N VAL A 830 0.18 -6.02 -37.38
CA VAL A 830 1.66 -6.06 -37.47
C VAL A 830 2.35 -6.55 -36.19
N GLY A 831 1.68 -6.49 -35.03
CA GLY A 831 2.21 -6.99 -33.75
C GLY A 831 1.21 -7.89 -33.01
N GLY A 832 1.70 -8.99 -32.44
CA GLY A 832 0.87 -9.91 -31.64
C GLY A 832 0.36 -9.26 -30.35
N HIS A 833 1.25 -8.65 -29.56
CA HIS A 833 0.89 -7.95 -28.31
C HIS A 833 -0.19 -6.87 -28.57
N SER A 834 0.06 -6.00 -29.55
CA SER A 834 -0.84 -4.91 -29.92
C SER A 834 -2.15 -5.35 -30.56
N THR A 835 -2.27 -6.62 -30.99
CA THR A 835 -3.56 -7.18 -31.44
C THR A 835 -4.56 -7.23 -30.29
N ASN A 836 -4.14 -7.66 -29.09
CA ASN A 836 -5.01 -7.68 -27.91
C ASN A 836 -5.35 -6.25 -27.45
N GLU A 837 -4.32 -5.39 -27.33
CA GLU A 837 -4.49 -3.98 -26.93
C GLU A 837 -5.50 -3.25 -27.81
N THR A 838 -5.33 -3.29 -29.14
CA THR A 838 -6.20 -2.56 -30.07
C THR A 838 -7.58 -3.21 -30.23
N THR A 839 -7.74 -4.50 -29.93
CA THR A 839 -9.02 -5.20 -30.09
C THR A 839 -9.89 -4.98 -28.87
N ILE A 840 -9.36 -5.30 -27.69
CA ILE A 840 -10.09 -5.16 -26.42
C ILE A 840 -10.32 -3.67 -26.12
N GLY A 841 -9.29 -2.83 -26.33
CA GLY A 841 -9.34 -1.38 -26.14
C GLY A 841 -10.27 -0.61 -27.08
N HIS A 842 -10.79 -1.26 -28.13
CA HIS A 842 -11.69 -0.66 -29.13
C HIS A 842 -13.11 -1.21 -29.09
N LEU A 843 -13.26 -2.53 -28.86
CA LEU A 843 -14.56 -3.19 -28.89
C LEU A 843 -15.37 -3.03 -27.60
N PHE A 844 -14.72 -2.68 -26.49
CA PHE A 844 -15.32 -2.58 -25.16
C PHE A 844 -15.09 -1.19 -24.57
N GLY A 845 -15.94 -0.80 -23.61
CA GLY A 845 -15.78 0.48 -22.90
C GLY A 845 -16.53 0.55 -21.58
N PRO A 846 -16.60 1.73 -20.94
CA PRO A 846 -17.35 1.94 -19.71
C PRO A 846 -18.78 1.40 -19.79
N GLY A 847 -19.21 0.66 -18.76
CA GLY A 847 -20.48 -0.08 -18.75
C GLY A 847 -20.44 -1.51 -19.35
N ASP A 848 -19.30 -1.96 -19.88
CA ASP A 848 -19.05 -3.37 -20.21
C ASP A 848 -18.22 -4.09 -19.10
N LEU A 849 -18.24 -5.42 -19.08
CA LEU A 849 -17.37 -6.28 -18.26
C LEU A 849 -16.30 -6.92 -19.14
N ILE A 850 -15.07 -6.98 -18.63
CA ILE A 850 -14.07 -7.96 -19.08
C ILE A 850 -13.73 -8.86 -17.89
N LEU A 851 -14.10 -10.13 -18.02
CA LEU A 851 -13.79 -11.21 -17.11
C LEU A 851 -12.66 -12.04 -17.75
N HIS A 852 -11.55 -12.25 -17.06
CA HIS A 852 -10.34 -12.82 -17.65
C HIS A 852 -9.59 -13.68 -16.61
N ASP A 853 -8.74 -14.60 -17.05
CA ASP A 853 -8.01 -15.47 -16.12
C ASP A 853 -6.98 -14.67 -15.32
N SER A 854 -6.78 -15.01 -14.05
CA SER A 854 -5.75 -14.42 -13.20
C SER A 854 -4.33 -14.44 -13.80
N LEU A 855 -4.00 -15.42 -14.64
CA LEU A 855 -2.70 -15.57 -15.29
C LEU A 855 -2.66 -15.14 -16.77
N ASP A 856 -3.74 -14.56 -17.30
CA ASP A 856 -3.80 -14.10 -18.70
C ASP A 856 -2.69 -13.09 -19.04
N HIS A 857 -1.94 -13.38 -20.10
CA HIS A 857 -0.81 -12.59 -20.59
C HIS A 857 -1.09 -11.07 -20.64
N ASN A 858 -0.13 -10.28 -20.16
CA ASN A 858 -0.24 -8.83 -19.91
C ASN A 858 -0.88 -8.02 -21.06
N SER A 859 -0.73 -8.42 -22.33
CA SER A 859 -1.43 -7.78 -23.46
C SER A 859 -2.97 -7.76 -23.36
N ILE A 860 -3.58 -8.78 -22.72
CA ILE A 860 -5.01 -8.85 -22.42
C ILE A 860 -5.35 -7.84 -21.32
N VAL A 861 -4.49 -7.75 -20.30
CA VAL A 861 -4.63 -6.83 -19.17
C VAL A 861 -4.51 -5.36 -19.62
N GLN A 862 -3.51 -5.02 -20.44
CA GLN A 862 -3.35 -3.67 -21.00
C GLN A 862 -4.52 -3.30 -21.92
N GLY A 863 -4.94 -4.19 -22.82
CA GLY A 863 -6.14 -3.97 -23.63
C GLY A 863 -7.41 -3.75 -22.80
N SER A 864 -7.54 -4.48 -21.68
CA SER A 864 -8.63 -4.29 -20.72
C SER A 864 -8.58 -2.92 -20.04
N ILE A 865 -7.41 -2.49 -19.57
CA ILE A 865 -7.20 -1.17 -18.96
C ILE A 865 -7.46 -0.04 -19.98
N MET A 866 -6.95 -0.17 -21.20
CA MET A 866 -7.10 0.81 -22.28
C MET A 866 -8.56 0.98 -22.73
N SER A 867 -9.37 -0.09 -22.67
CA SER A 867 -10.80 -0.01 -22.99
C SER A 867 -11.58 0.91 -22.04
N GLY A 868 -11.14 1.01 -20.78
CA GLY A 868 -11.93 1.63 -19.71
C GLY A 868 -13.21 0.85 -19.35
N ALA A 869 -13.38 -0.37 -19.86
CA ALA A 869 -14.39 -1.32 -19.39
C ALA A 869 -14.01 -1.90 -18.03
N ARG A 870 -14.99 -2.45 -17.34
CA ARG A 870 -14.82 -2.91 -15.97
C ARG A 870 -14.19 -4.30 -15.90
N ARG A 871 -12.88 -4.36 -15.66
CA ARG A 871 -12.10 -5.59 -15.46
C ARG A 871 -12.45 -6.30 -14.12
N ARG A 872 -12.58 -7.63 -14.13
CA ARG A 872 -12.55 -8.51 -12.93
C ARG A 872 -11.73 -9.77 -13.31
N PRO A 873 -10.70 -10.19 -12.56
CA PRO A 873 -10.09 -11.50 -12.75
C PRO A 873 -10.99 -12.62 -12.19
N PHE A 874 -10.80 -13.85 -12.65
CA PHE A 874 -11.23 -15.06 -11.94
C PHE A 874 -10.01 -15.96 -11.62
N PRO A 875 -10.09 -16.86 -10.62
CA PRO A 875 -8.99 -17.76 -10.26
C PRO A 875 -8.56 -18.65 -11.44
N HIS A 876 -7.28 -19.00 -11.46
CA HIS A 876 -6.66 -19.66 -12.61
C HIS A 876 -7.36 -20.96 -13.01
N ASN A 877 -7.76 -21.06 -14.29
CA ASN A 877 -8.44 -22.19 -14.91
C ASN A 877 -9.80 -22.56 -14.24
N ASP A 878 -10.36 -21.68 -13.41
CA ASP A 878 -11.59 -21.91 -12.65
C ASP A 878 -12.83 -21.40 -13.42
N TRP A 879 -13.36 -22.26 -14.28
CA TRP A 879 -14.59 -21.97 -15.01
C TRP A 879 -15.82 -21.91 -14.10
N GLN A 880 -15.81 -22.55 -12.93
CA GLN A 880 -16.91 -22.48 -11.96
C GLN A 880 -16.94 -21.10 -11.31
N ALA A 881 -15.80 -20.56 -10.88
CA ALA A 881 -15.71 -19.19 -10.42
C ALA A 881 -16.14 -18.20 -11.51
N ALA A 882 -15.76 -18.41 -12.78
CA ALA A 882 -16.27 -17.61 -13.89
C ALA A 882 -17.80 -17.77 -14.09
N ASP A 883 -18.35 -18.98 -13.91
CA ASP A 883 -19.78 -19.26 -13.99
C ASP A 883 -20.57 -18.59 -12.87
N ASP A 884 -20.08 -18.65 -11.64
CA ASP A 884 -20.69 -18.05 -10.46
C ASP A 884 -20.64 -16.53 -10.56
N ILE A 885 -19.46 -15.96 -10.85
CA ILE A 885 -19.28 -14.52 -11.12
C ILE A 885 -20.28 -14.03 -12.17
N LEU A 886 -20.51 -14.77 -13.26
CA LEU A 886 -21.50 -14.34 -14.27
C LEU A 886 -22.96 -14.62 -13.85
N SER A 887 -23.25 -15.74 -13.18
CA SER A 887 -24.58 -16.02 -12.58
C SER A 887 -25.02 -14.89 -11.65
N GLU A 888 -24.04 -14.36 -10.93
CA GLU A 888 -24.16 -13.31 -9.94
C GLU A 888 -24.35 -11.92 -10.60
N ILE A 889 -23.58 -11.57 -11.64
CA ILE A 889 -23.42 -10.15 -12.06
C ILE A 889 -23.73 -9.84 -13.52
N ARG A 890 -24.05 -10.84 -14.35
CA ARG A 890 -24.14 -10.69 -15.83
C ARG A 890 -25.12 -9.59 -16.27
N THR A 891 -26.21 -9.40 -15.57
CA THR A 891 -27.31 -8.50 -15.95
C THR A 891 -26.97 -7.01 -15.82
N GLU A 892 -25.95 -6.65 -15.03
CA GLU A 892 -25.52 -5.26 -14.84
C GLU A 892 -24.71 -4.69 -16.03
N TYR A 893 -24.20 -5.53 -16.95
CA TYR A 893 -23.24 -5.12 -17.98
C TYR A 893 -23.80 -5.24 -19.40
N ARG A 894 -23.57 -4.19 -20.20
CA ARG A 894 -24.05 -4.09 -21.59
C ARG A 894 -23.46 -5.20 -22.45
N LYS A 895 -22.13 -5.24 -22.57
CA LYS A 895 -21.38 -6.40 -23.06
C LYS A 895 -20.65 -7.08 -21.91
N VAL A 896 -20.40 -8.37 -22.07
CA VAL A 896 -19.43 -9.13 -21.28
C VAL A 896 -18.48 -9.79 -22.24
N LEU A 897 -17.18 -9.63 -22.01
CA LEU A 897 -16.14 -10.48 -22.58
C LEU A 897 -15.62 -11.43 -21.50
N LEU A 898 -15.50 -12.70 -21.85
CA LEU A 898 -14.73 -13.72 -21.14
C LEU A 898 -13.45 -13.97 -21.93
N VAL A 899 -12.28 -13.92 -21.29
CA VAL A 899 -10.96 -14.14 -21.93
C VAL A 899 -10.20 -15.25 -21.21
N ILE A 900 -9.45 -16.03 -22.00
CA ILE A 900 -8.53 -17.10 -21.57
C ILE A 900 -7.39 -17.26 -22.60
N GLU A 901 -6.17 -17.62 -22.19
CA GLU A 901 -5.16 -18.21 -23.08
C GLU A 901 -5.50 -19.66 -23.46
N GLY A 902 -5.21 -20.07 -24.69
CA GLY A 902 -5.35 -21.47 -25.13
C GLY A 902 -4.23 -22.41 -24.66
N THR A 903 -3.09 -21.83 -24.24
CA THR A 903 -1.98 -22.47 -23.52
C THR A 903 -1.34 -21.38 -22.66
N TYR A 904 -1.34 -21.50 -21.34
CA TYR A 904 -0.83 -20.43 -20.47
C TYR A 904 0.69 -20.33 -20.53
N SER A 905 1.18 -19.16 -20.94
CA SER A 905 2.60 -18.97 -21.29
C SER A 905 3.61 -19.21 -20.16
N MET A 906 3.22 -19.09 -18.88
CA MET A 906 4.11 -19.21 -17.71
C MET A 906 4.18 -20.62 -17.12
N ASP A 907 3.09 -21.37 -17.19
CA ASP A 907 2.90 -22.63 -16.46
C ASP A 907 2.71 -23.87 -17.36
N GLY A 908 2.37 -23.66 -18.65
CA GLY A 908 2.42 -24.71 -19.67
C GLY A 908 1.25 -25.71 -19.63
N ASP A 909 0.15 -25.34 -18.99
CA ASP A 909 -1.15 -26.01 -19.05
C ASP A 909 -2.12 -25.28 -20.02
N PHE A 910 -3.41 -25.64 -19.98
CA PHE A 910 -4.46 -25.14 -20.88
C PHE A 910 -5.86 -25.27 -20.24
N PRO A 911 -6.85 -24.45 -20.64
CA PRO A 911 -8.17 -24.40 -20.00
C PRO A 911 -9.12 -25.54 -20.39
N ASP A 912 -10.09 -25.88 -19.52
CA ASP A 912 -11.25 -26.73 -19.85
C ASP A 912 -12.25 -25.96 -20.73
N LEU A 913 -11.86 -25.71 -21.98
CA LEU A 913 -12.61 -24.89 -22.95
C LEU A 913 -14.08 -25.29 -23.12
N PRO A 914 -14.48 -26.59 -23.20
CA PRO A 914 -15.90 -26.97 -23.25
C PRO A 914 -16.74 -26.31 -22.16
N ARG A 915 -16.20 -26.13 -20.96
CA ARG A 915 -16.87 -25.50 -19.83
C ARG A 915 -16.94 -23.98 -19.96
N PHE A 916 -15.85 -23.33 -20.37
CA PHE A 916 -15.90 -21.89 -20.68
C PHE A 916 -16.90 -21.57 -21.82
N ILE A 917 -17.12 -22.51 -22.75
CA ILE A 917 -18.19 -22.43 -23.77
C ILE A 917 -19.60 -22.62 -23.17
N GLU A 918 -19.80 -23.55 -22.24
CA GLU A 918 -21.06 -23.70 -21.50
C GLU A 918 -21.40 -22.42 -20.72
N VAL A 919 -20.42 -21.85 -19.99
CA VAL A 919 -20.52 -20.60 -19.24
C VAL A 919 -20.86 -19.42 -20.17
N LYS A 920 -20.13 -19.26 -21.28
CA LYS A 920 -20.45 -18.26 -22.31
C LYS A 920 -21.91 -18.34 -22.76
N LYS A 921 -22.37 -19.56 -23.11
CA LYS A 921 -23.73 -19.80 -23.64
C LYS A 921 -24.81 -19.54 -22.60
N LYS A 922 -24.62 -20.02 -21.37
CA LYS A 922 -25.51 -19.79 -20.22
C LYS A 922 -25.73 -18.29 -19.98
N HIS A 923 -24.65 -17.51 -19.99
CA HIS A 923 -24.69 -16.08 -19.65
C HIS A 923 -24.83 -15.13 -20.83
N LYS A 924 -24.82 -15.62 -22.08
CA LYS A 924 -24.83 -14.77 -23.29
C LYS A 924 -23.69 -13.75 -23.24
N ALA A 925 -22.49 -14.23 -22.89
CA ALA A 925 -21.25 -13.47 -22.96
C ALA A 925 -20.59 -13.65 -24.34
N LEU A 926 -19.60 -12.82 -24.64
CA LEU A 926 -18.61 -13.08 -25.68
C LEU A 926 -17.45 -13.87 -25.06
N LEU A 927 -16.83 -14.76 -25.84
CA LEU A 927 -15.62 -15.50 -25.48
C LEU A 927 -14.50 -15.15 -26.47
N MET A 928 -13.36 -14.76 -25.92
CA MET A 928 -12.10 -14.56 -26.63
C MET A 928 -11.09 -15.59 -26.14
N ILE A 929 -10.34 -16.19 -27.06
CA ILE A 929 -9.22 -17.07 -26.74
C ILE A 929 -7.96 -16.48 -27.37
N ASP A 930 -6.91 -16.30 -26.57
CA ASP A 930 -5.56 -16.05 -27.07
C ASP A 930 -4.88 -17.39 -27.36
N GLU A 931 -4.95 -17.83 -28.61
CA GLU A 931 -4.34 -19.07 -29.10
C GLU A 931 -2.82 -18.89 -29.38
N ALA A 932 -2.14 -17.84 -28.90
CA ALA A 932 -0.76 -17.56 -29.31
C ALA A 932 0.26 -18.66 -28.93
N HIS A 933 0.05 -19.43 -27.87
CA HIS A 933 0.93 -20.55 -27.49
C HIS A 933 0.36 -21.94 -27.79
N SER A 934 -0.91 -22.02 -28.18
CA SER A 934 -1.63 -23.26 -28.52
C SER A 934 -1.78 -23.46 -30.03
N SER A 935 -1.84 -22.39 -30.82
CA SER A 935 -1.86 -22.46 -32.29
C SER A 935 -0.52 -23.01 -32.80
N GLY A 936 -0.57 -24.07 -33.60
CA GLY A 936 0.55 -24.93 -34.01
C GLY A 936 1.02 -25.94 -32.95
N VAL A 937 0.38 -26.00 -31.76
CA VAL A 937 0.85 -26.78 -30.59
C VAL A 937 -0.20 -27.76 -30.09
N LEU A 938 -1.46 -27.34 -30.00
CA LEU A 938 -2.61 -28.13 -29.52
C LEU A 938 -3.56 -28.49 -30.68
N GLY A 939 -4.28 -29.60 -30.48
CA GLY A 939 -5.11 -30.22 -31.51
C GLY A 939 -4.37 -31.29 -32.33
N ALA A 940 -5.10 -31.98 -33.20
CA ALA A 940 -4.57 -33.05 -34.06
C ALA A 940 -3.87 -32.53 -35.33
N THR A 941 -4.24 -31.33 -35.80
CA THR A 941 -3.60 -30.62 -36.92
C THR A 941 -2.98 -29.28 -36.49
N GLY A 942 -2.95 -29.01 -35.19
CA GLY A 942 -2.32 -27.84 -34.59
C GLY A 942 -3.21 -26.59 -34.58
N ARG A 943 -4.54 -26.72 -34.68
CA ARG A 943 -5.43 -25.54 -34.81
C ARG A 943 -5.65 -24.77 -33.51
N GLY A 944 -5.20 -25.29 -32.37
CA GLY A 944 -5.36 -24.65 -31.05
C GLY A 944 -6.16 -25.48 -30.06
N VAL A 945 -6.53 -24.87 -28.94
CA VAL A 945 -7.30 -25.51 -27.87
C VAL A 945 -8.72 -25.88 -28.33
N VAL A 946 -9.29 -25.14 -29.29
CA VAL A 946 -10.59 -25.47 -29.91
C VAL A 946 -10.57 -26.86 -30.56
N GLU A 947 -9.51 -27.21 -31.29
CA GLU A 947 -9.35 -28.54 -31.90
C GLU A 947 -8.99 -29.61 -30.87
N HIS A 948 -8.21 -29.27 -29.83
CA HIS A 948 -7.85 -30.21 -28.76
C HIS A 948 -9.08 -30.86 -28.11
N PHE A 949 -10.12 -30.07 -27.84
CA PHE A 949 -11.37 -30.54 -27.24
C PHE A 949 -12.46 -30.91 -28.26
N GLY A 950 -12.19 -30.76 -29.57
CA GLY A 950 -13.19 -31.00 -30.62
C GLY A 950 -14.39 -30.03 -30.57
N CYS A 951 -14.19 -28.82 -30.04
CA CYS A 951 -15.24 -27.81 -29.93
C CYS A 951 -15.59 -27.22 -31.30
N ASN A 952 -16.82 -26.72 -31.44
CA ASN A 952 -17.21 -25.92 -32.60
C ASN A 952 -16.51 -24.54 -32.52
N PRO A 953 -15.69 -24.13 -33.49
CA PRO A 953 -15.02 -22.83 -33.44
C PRO A 953 -15.98 -21.64 -33.35
N ARG A 954 -17.21 -21.78 -33.85
CA ARG A 954 -18.23 -20.71 -33.82
C ARG A 954 -18.82 -20.48 -32.43
N ASP A 955 -18.45 -21.29 -31.45
CA ASP A 955 -18.71 -21.02 -30.04
C ASP A 955 -17.72 -20.00 -29.43
N VAL A 956 -16.66 -19.60 -30.16
CA VAL A 956 -15.71 -18.52 -29.81
C VAL A 956 -15.98 -17.32 -30.72
N ASP A 957 -16.07 -16.10 -30.17
CA ASP A 957 -16.39 -14.90 -30.96
C ASP A 957 -15.14 -14.16 -31.44
N LEU A 958 -14.04 -14.24 -30.67
CA LEU A 958 -12.73 -13.69 -31.02
C LEU A 958 -11.64 -14.75 -30.84
N SER A 959 -11.27 -15.42 -31.91
CA SER A 959 -10.08 -16.28 -31.96
C SER A 959 -8.85 -15.41 -32.27
N MET A 960 -8.04 -15.11 -31.26
CA MET A 960 -6.78 -14.37 -31.40
C MET A 960 -5.60 -15.33 -31.53
N ALA A 961 -4.58 -15.00 -32.32
CA ALA A 961 -3.25 -15.60 -32.15
C ALA A 961 -2.14 -14.70 -32.70
N THR A 962 -0.89 -15.12 -32.52
CA THR A 962 0.30 -14.50 -33.14
C THR A 962 0.88 -15.36 -34.26
N LEU A 963 1.40 -14.70 -35.30
CA LEU A 963 2.11 -15.32 -36.42
C LEU A 963 3.63 -15.47 -36.14
N SER A 964 4.13 -14.91 -35.02
CA SER A 964 5.55 -14.87 -34.68
C SER A 964 6.12 -16.12 -34.00
N LYS A 965 5.25 -17.04 -33.55
CA LYS A 965 5.63 -18.26 -32.84
C LYS A 965 5.64 -19.44 -33.82
N SER A 966 4.62 -20.29 -33.78
CA SER A 966 4.50 -21.48 -34.63
C SER A 966 4.59 -21.23 -36.15
N PHE A 967 4.16 -20.06 -36.63
CA PHE A 967 4.15 -19.73 -38.06
C PHE A 967 5.39 -18.98 -38.57
N GLY A 968 6.41 -18.76 -37.71
CA GLY A 968 7.75 -18.32 -38.12
C GLY A 968 7.84 -16.96 -38.82
N SER A 969 6.91 -16.04 -38.52
CA SER A 969 6.77 -14.74 -39.21
C SER A 969 6.68 -13.58 -38.20
N CYS A 970 5.89 -12.55 -38.48
CA CYS A 970 5.51 -11.51 -37.53
C CYS A 970 4.02 -11.15 -37.64
N GLY A 971 3.51 -10.40 -36.66
CA GLY A 971 2.10 -10.01 -36.60
C GLY A 971 1.21 -10.93 -35.77
N GLY A 972 -0.08 -10.62 -35.78
CA GLY A 972 -1.14 -11.39 -35.12
C GLY A 972 -2.46 -11.20 -35.85
N TYR A 973 -3.48 -11.94 -35.44
CA TYR A 973 -4.81 -11.85 -36.05
C TYR A 973 -5.92 -11.90 -35.01
N ILE A 974 -7.08 -11.38 -35.39
CA ILE A 974 -8.38 -11.74 -34.82
C ILE A 974 -9.19 -12.43 -35.93
N ALA A 975 -9.84 -13.54 -35.61
CA ALA A 975 -10.81 -14.21 -36.48
C ALA A 975 -12.13 -14.40 -35.73
N GLY A 976 -13.25 -14.30 -36.44
CA GLY A 976 -14.60 -14.30 -35.84
C GLY A 976 -15.70 -14.24 -36.89
N SER A 977 -16.86 -13.67 -36.54
CA SER A 977 -17.93 -13.42 -37.52
C SER A 977 -17.54 -12.35 -38.54
N LYS A 978 -18.15 -12.42 -39.73
CA LYS A 978 -17.86 -11.48 -40.81
C LYS A 978 -18.13 -10.03 -40.41
N GLU A 979 -19.22 -9.76 -39.67
CA GLU A 979 -19.65 -8.41 -39.28
C GLU A 979 -18.67 -7.79 -38.26
N LEU A 980 -18.17 -8.59 -37.31
CA LEU A 980 -17.15 -8.15 -36.37
C LEU A 980 -15.88 -7.74 -37.11
N ILE A 981 -15.42 -8.58 -38.03
CA ILE A 981 -14.19 -8.37 -38.78
C ILE A 981 -14.32 -7.20 -39.77
N GLU A 982 -15.47 -7.05 -40.41
CA GLU A 982 -15.79 -5.88 -41.26
C GLU A 982 -15.79 -4.58 -40.44
N TYR A 983 -16.47 -4.55 -39.28
CA TYR A 983 -16.45 -3.41 -38.37
C TYR A 983 -15.01 -3.05 -37.95
N MET A 984 -14.19 -4.04 -37.58
CA MET A 984 -12.80 -3.82 -37.18
C MET A 984 -11.93 -3.29 -38.33
N LYS A 985 -12.08 -3.82 -39.55
CA LYS A 985 -11.32 -3.36 -40.74
C LYS A 985 -11.56 -1.87 -41.07
N TYR A 986 -12.69 -1.30 -40.65
CA TYR A 986 -12.98 0.14 -40.84
C TYR A 986 -12.77 1.03 -39.61
N THR A 987 -12.67 0.46 -38.40
CA THR A 987 -12.72 1.27 -37.16
C THR A 987 -11.57 1.04 -36.18
N THR A 988 -10.92 -0.13 -36.18
CA THR A 988 -9.92 -0.48 -35.15
C THR A 988 -8.60 0.27 -35.36
N PRO A 989 -8.12 1.08 -34.38
CA PRO A 989 -6.96 1.96 -34.56
C PRO A 989 -5.69 1.27 -35.05
N GLY A 990 -5.36 0.09 -34.50
CA GLY A 990 -4.21 -0.71 -34.89
C GLY A 990 -4.24 -1.29 -36.31
N PHE A 991 -5.35 -1.15 -37.04
CA PHE A 991 -5.47 -1.46 -38.48
C PHE A 991 -5.63 -0.20 -39.33
N VAL A 992 -6.43 0.76 -38.86
CA VAL A 992 -6.79 1.98 -39.61
C VAL A 992 -5.64 3.00 -39.68
N PHE A 993 -4.86 3.13 -38.60
CA PHE A 993 -3.79 4.13 -38.49
C PHE A 993 -2.37 3.52 -38.44
N SER A 994 -2.24 2.21 -38.21
CA SER A 994 -0.95 1.51 -38.32
C SER A 994 -0.63 1.13 -39.76
N CYS A 995 0.65 0.89 -40.07
CA CYS A 995 1.03 0.21 -41.30
C CYS A 995 0.45 -1.22 -41.34
N GLY A 996 0.20 -1.75 -42.54
CA GLY A 996 -0.21 -3.16 -42.73
C GLY A 996 0.96 -4.16 -42.66
N LEU A 997 0.64 -5.45 -42.55
CA LEU A 997 1.62 -6.55 -42.54
C LEU A 997 2.44 -6.58 -43.85
N PRO A 998 3.79 -6.65 -43.81
CA PRO A 998 4.62 -6.71 -45.02
C PRO A 998 4.33 -7.92 -45.92
N PRO A 999 4.43 -7.81 -47.26
CA PRO A 999 4.03 -8.90 -48.17
C PRO A 999 4.84 -10.19 -47.99
N GLY A 1000 6.14 -10.08 -47.69
CA GLY A 1000 7.00 -11.23 -47.40
C GLY A 1000 6.64 -11.94 -46.09
N ALA A 1001 6.27 -11.20 -45.04
CA ALA A 1001 5.79 -11.76 -43.78
C ALA A 1001 4.43 -12.43 -43.96
N ALA A 1002 3.51 -11.79 -44.70
CA ALA A 1002 2.21 -12.38 -45.01
C ALA A 1002 2.34 -13.69 -45.81
N ALA A 1003 3.22 -13.72 -46.82
CA ALA A 1003 3.50 -14.92 -47.60
C ALA A 1003 4.19 -16.03 -46.79
N GLY A 1004 5.08 -15.67 -45.86
CA GLY A 1004 5.70 -16.62 -44.92
C GLY A 1004 4.64 -17.30 -44.05
N SER A 1005 3.78 -16.50 -43.39
CA SER A 1005 2.68 -17.02 -42.57
C SER A 1005 1.71 -17.91 -43.37
N LEU A 1006 1.36 -17.49 -44.59
CA LEU A 1006 0.49 -18.22 -45.49
C LEU A 1006 1.10 -19.57 -45.92
N ALA A 1007 2.40 -19.59 -46.20
CA ALA A 1007 3.12 -20.82 -46.51
C ALA A 1007 3.27 -21.73 -45.29
N ALA A 1008 3.50 -21.18 -44.09
CA ALA A 1008 3.59 -21.95 -42.85
C ALA A 1008 2.25 -22.61 -42.48
N LEU A 1009 1.12 -21.89 -42.63
CA LEU A 1009 -0.23 -22.45 -42.47
C LEU A 1009 -0.52 -23.57 -43.48
N ARG A 1010 -0.24 -23.34 -44.78
CA ARG A 1010 -0.41 -24.35 -45.84
C ARG A 1010 0.50 -25.55 -45.65
N LEU A 1011 1.71 -25.35 -45.12
CA LEU A 1011 2.65 -26.43 -44.81
C LEU A 1011 2.20 -27.24 -43.60
N LEU A 1012 1.71 -26.61 -42.53
CA LEU A 1012 1.15 -27.31 -41.37
C LEU A 1012 -0.08 -28.17 -41.76
N LYS A 1013 -0.97 -27.66 -42.62
CA LYS A 1013 -2.11 -28.43 -43.17
C LYS A 1013 -1.66 -29.64 -44.00
N LYS A 1014 -0.42 -29.65 -44.52
CA LYS A 1014 0.19 -30.74 -45.31
C LYS A 1014 1.06 -31.69 -44.47
N GLU A 1015 1.66 -31.19 -43.39
CA GLU A 1015 2.63 -31.88 -42.52
C GLU A 1015 2.21 -31.77 -41.03
N PRO A 1016 1.00 -32.26 -40.66
CA PRO A 1016 0.49 -32.16 -39.29
C PRO A 1016 1.29 -33.00 -38.29
N GLU A 1017 2.09 -33.97 -38.75
CA GLU A 1017 2.96 -34.81 -37.91
C GLU A 1017 4.04 -34.01 -37.16
N ARG A 1018 4.32 -32.77 -37.60
CA ARG A 1018 5.14 -31.81 -36.84
C ARG A 1018 4.56 -31.55 -35.44
N VAL A 1019 3.23 -31.54 -35.29
CA VAL A 1019 2.53 -31.36 -34.00
C VAL A 1019 2.67 -32.59 -33.11
N TYR A 1020 2.52 -33.81 -33.67
CA TYR A 1020 2.74 -35.04 -32.93
C TYR A 1020 4.19 -35.18 -32.43
N LYS A 1021 5.19 -34.79 -33.25
CA LYS A 1021 6.60 -34.82 -32.85
C LYS A 1021 6.92 -33.79 -31.76
N LEU A 1022 6.38 -32.57 -31.86
CA LEU A 1022 6.42 -31.56 -30.80
C LEU A 1022 5.89 -32.10 -29.47
N ARG A 1023 4.69 -32.68 -29.48
CA ARG A 1023 4.05 -33.21 -28.28
C ARG A 1023 4.83 -34.37 -27.66
N ALA A 1024 5.31 -35.32 -28.48
CA ALA A 1024 6.14 -36.43 -28.01
C ALA A 1024 7.45 -35.96 -27.35
N ASN A 1025 8.08 -34.90 -27.89
CA ASN A 1025 9.27 -34.28 -27.29
C ASN A 1025 8.94 -33.64 -25.92
N ALA A 1026 7.80 -32.95 -25.80
CA ALA A 1026 7.41 -32.29 -24.56
C ALA A 1026 6.99 -33.30 -23.46
N ASP A 1027 6.18 -34.31 -23.82
CA ASP A 1027 5.79 -35.40 -22.92
C ASP A 1027 7.02 -36.19 -22.43
N LEU A 1028 8.06 -36.36 -23.27
CA LEU A 1028 9.34 -36.95 -22.87
C LEU A 1028 10.10 -36.09 -21.85
N PHE A 1029 10.27 -34.79 -22.12
CA PHE A 1029 10.96 -33.86 -21.20
C PHE A 1029 10.26 -33.84 -19.84
N LEU A 1030 8.94 -33.67 -19.84
CA LEU A 1030 8.10 -33.59 -18.65
C LEU A 1030 8.13 -34.89 -17.84
N LYS A 1031 8.10 -36.05 -18.51
CA LYS A 1031 8.25 -37.35 -17.86
C LYS A 1031 9.60 -37.46 -17.14
N LEU A 1032 10.70 -37.17 -17.84
CA LEU A 1032 12.05 -37.31 -17.27
C LEU A 1032 12.26 -36.33 -16.10
N ALA A 1033 11.74 -35.12 -16.19
CA ALA A 1033 11.81 -34.13 -15.12
C ALA A 1033 11.08 -34.63 -13.85
N LYS A 1034 9.89 -35.21 -14.02
CA LYS A 1034 9.11 -35.82 -12.93
C LYS A 1034 9.78 -37.09 -12.38
N GLU A 1035 10.44 -37.91 -13.21
CA GLU A 1035 11.26 -39.05 -12.78
C GLU A 1035 12.51 -38.64 -11.97
N LYS A 1036 13.08 -37.45 -12.24
CA LYS A 1036 14.17 -36.83 -11.46
C LYS A 1036 13.70 -36.06 -10.22
N GLY A 1037 12.39 -35.89 -10.05
CA GLY A 1037 11.80 -35.18 -8.91
C GLY A 1037 11.79 -33.65 -9.02
N ILE A 1038 12.04 -33.09 -10.22
CA ILE A 1038 12.09 -31.64 -10.49
C ILE A 1038 10.67 -31.05 -10.44
N ASN A 1039 10.51 -29.86 -9.86
CA ASN A 1039 9.24 -29.14 -9.81
C ASN A 1039 8.91 -28.47 -11.16
N THR A 1040 7.89 -28.97 -11.86
CA THR A 1040 7.42 -28.45 -13.16
C THR A 1040 6.02 -27.81 -13.10
N GLY A 1041 5.52 -27.43 -11.92
CA GLY A 1041 4.19 -26.85 -11.77
C GLY A 1041 3.07 -27.68 -12.40
N TYR A 1042 2.12 -27.01 -13.05
CA TYR A 1042 0.94 -27.63 -13.68
C TYR A 1042 1.18 -28.22 -15.07
N ALA A 1043 2.36 -28.03 -15.67
CA ALA A 1043 2.64 -28.35 -17.07
C ALA A 1043 2.25 -29.77 -17.51
N GLY A 1044 1.61 -29.83 -18.69
CA GLY A 1044 1.19 -31.05 -19.35
C GLY A 1044 0.67 -30.82 -20.77
N GLY A 1045 1.12 -31.62 -21.74
CA GLY A 1045 0.55 -31.68 -23.09
C GLY A 1045 0.80 -30.48 -24.03
N THR A 1046 1.53 -29.46 -23.60
CA THR A 1046 1.90 -28.27 -24.40
C THR A 1046 3.39 -28.24 -24.74
N GLY A 1047 3.82 -27.29 -25.58
CA GLY A 1047 5.23 -27.05 -25.88
C GLY A 1047 6.00 -26.25 -24.81
N VAL A 1048 5.42 -25.99 -23.63
CA VAL A 1048 6.02 -25.18 -22.56
C VAL A 1048 6.17 -26.04 -21.31
N VAL A 1049 7.38 -26.12 -20.74
CA VAL A 1049 7.63 -26.76 -19.44
C VAL A 1049 8.44 -25.83 -18.55
N PRO A 1050 7.91 -25.37 -17.40
CA PRO A 1050 8.68 -24.61 -16.43
C PRO A 1050 9.52 -25.53 -15.53
N VAL A 1051 10.57 -24.97 -14.93
CA VAL A 1051 11.29 -25.53 -13.79
C VAL A 1051 11.31 -24.47 -12.71
N ILE A 1052 10.53 -24.68 -11.65
CA ILE A 1052 10.26 -23.70 -10.60
C ILE A 1052 11.32 -23.82 -9.50
N THR A 1053 11.97 -22.70 -9.16
CA THR A 1053 13.01 -22.62 -8.12
C THR A 1053 12.56 -21.84 -6.88
N GLY A 1054 11.55 -20.96 -7.02
CA GLY A 1054 11.00 -20.17 -5.91
C GLY A 1054 12.01 -19.25 -5.22
N ASN A 1055 13.06 -18.87 -5.95
CA ASN A 1055 14.02 -17.86 -5.54
C ASN A 1055 14.75 -17.30 -6.77
N SER A 1056 14.73 -15.98 -6.95
CA SER A 1056 15.27 -15.35 -8.16
C SER A 1056 16.79 -15.51 -8.31
N PRO A 1057 17.62 -15.30 -7.27
CA PRO A 1057 19.03 -15.65 -7.32
C PRO A 1057 19.29 -17.09 -7.80
N HIS A 1058 18.54 -18.09 -7.31
CA HIS A 1058 18.70 -19.47 -7.73
C HIS A 1058 18.29 -19.74 -9.18
N ALA A 1059 17.20 -19.15 -9.68
CA ALA A 1059 16.83 -19.24 -11.10
C ALA A 1059 17.92 -18.65 -12.02
N LEU A 1060 18.49 -17.49 -11.67
CA LEU A 1060 19.57 -16.87 -12.43
C LEU A 1060 20.84 -17.74 -12.43
N MET A 1061 21.23 -18.28 -11.27
CA MET A 1061 22.39 -19.17 -11.14
C MET A 1061 22.21 -20.49 -11.90
N LEU A 1062 21.00 -21.06 -11.90
CA LEU A 1062 20.69 -22.29 -12.64
C LEU A 1062 20.76 -22.07 -14.15
N SER A 1063 20.17 -20.98 -14.67
CA SER A 1063 20.25 -20.63 -16.09
C SER A 1063 21.72 -20.50 -16.55
N ARG A 1064 22.54 -19.79 -15.76
CA ARG A 1064 23.98 -19.64 -16.03
C ARG A 1064 24.70 -21.00 -16.08
N ALA A 1065 24.49 -21.87 -15.09
CA ALA A 1065 25.16 -23.16 -15.00
C ALA A 1065 24.79 -24.09 -16.18
N LEU A 1066 23.53 -24.04 -16.64
CA LEU A 1066 23.07 -24.73 -17.84
C LEU A 1066 23.70 -24.15 -19.11
N PHE A 1067 23.82 -22.82 -19.21
CA PHE A 1067 24.47 -22.16 -20.34
C PHE A 1067 25.95 -22.55 -20.47
N GLU A 1068 26.71 -22.56 -19.37
CA GLU A 1068 28.10 -23.02 -19.35
C GLU A 1068 28.20 -24.47 -19.88
N ARG A 1069 27.26 -25.35 -19.52
CA ARG A 1069 27.12 -26.73 -20.03
C ARG A 1069 26.60 -26.85 -21.48
N GLY A 1070 26.21 -25.77 -22.13
CA GLY A 1070 25.78 -25.77 -23.54
C GLY A 1070 24.27 -25.82 -23.76
N ILE A 1071 23.47 -25.44 -22.75
CA ILE A 1071 22.01 -25.41 -22.80
C ILE A 1071 21.54 -23.95 -22.65
N ASN A 1072 20.98 -23.37 -23.70
CA ASN A 1072 20.39 -22.03 -23.66
C ASN A 1072 18.93 -22.10 -23.19
N VAL A 1073 18.67 -21.58 -21.99
CA VAL A 1073 17.35 -21.42 -21.37
C VAL A 1073 17.41 -20.19 -20.45
N GLN A 1074 16.37 -19.36 -20.48
CA GLN A 1074 16.34 -18.08 -19.78
C GLN A 1074 15.51 -18.15 -18.47
N PRO A 1075 15.90 -17.41 -17.43
CA PRO A 1075 15.18 -17.34 -16.17
C PRO A 1075 14.11 -16.23 -16.18
N ILE A 1076 13.18 -16.30 -15.25
CA ILE A 1076 12.13 -15.31 -14.98
C ILE A 1076 12.23 -14.97 -13.48
N LEU A 1077 12.31 -13.67 -13.13
CA LEU A 1077 13.04 -13.17 -11.94
C LEU A 1077 12.51 -11.87 -11.34
N HIS A 1078 12.35 -11.84 -10.01
CA HIS A 1078 11.91 -10.72 -9.17
C HIS A 1078 12.85 -9.48 -9.23
N PRO A 1079 12.37 -8.22 -9.07
CA PRO A 1079 11.04 -7.82 -8.57
C PRO A 1079 10.15 -7.00 -9.52
N ALA A 1080 8.93 -7.48 -9.75
CA ALA A 1080 7.77 -6.68 -10.18
C ALA A 1080 6.40 -7.29 -9.76
N VAL A 1081 6.39 -8.57 -9.37
CA VAL A 1081 5.25 -9.38 -8.88
C VAL A 1081 5.66 -10.01 -7.53
N GLU A 1082 5.88 -11.33 -7.42
CA GLU A 1082 6.26 -12.01 -6.16
C GLU A 1082 7.28 -13.16 -6.42
N GLU A 1083 8.04 -13.58 -5.41
CA GLU A 1083 9.32 -14.31 -5.51
C GLU A 1083 9.20 -15.86 -5.45
N GLU A 1084 8.10 -16.42 -4.92
CA GLU A 1084 8.03 -17.84 -4.51
C GLU A 1084 7.81 -18.82 -5.68
N LYS A 1085 7.58 -18.34 -6.90
CA LYS A 1085 7.58 -19.17 -8.13
C LYS A 1085 8.64 -18.80 -9.19
N ALA A 1086 9.68 -18.03 -8.86
CA ALA A 1086 10.77 -17.70 -9.80
C ALA A 1086 11.31 -18.96 -10.52
N ARG A 1087 11.37 -18.93 -11.87
CA ARG A 1087 11.50 -20.15 -12.70
C ARG A 1087 12.37 -20.02 -13.94
N LEU A 1088 12.71 -21.16 -14.56
CA LEU A 1088 13.18 -21.26 -15.95
C LEU A 1088 12.03 -21.77 -16.82
N ARG A 1089 11.90 -21.31 -18.07
CA ARG A 1089 10.91 -21.83 -19.03
C ARG A 1089 11.58 -22.51 -20.22
N PHE A 1090 11.30 -23.80 -20.41
CA PHE A 1090 11.79 -24.59 -21.53
C PHE A 1090 10.75 -24.65 -22.64
N PHE A 1091 11.03 -23.98 -23.76
CA PHE A 1091 10.21 -24.05 -24.97
C PHE A 1091 10.66 -25.25 -25.82
N ILE A 1092 9.86 -26.32 -25.77
CA ILE A 1092 10.10 -27.55 -26.52
C ILE A 1092 9.56 -27.38 -27.94
N ASN A 1093 10.34 -27.73 -28.97
CA ASN A 1093 9.92 -27.74 -30.36
C ASN A 1093 10.01 -29.14 -31.00
N CYS A 1094 9.39 -29.31 -32.17
CA CYS A 1094 9.39 -30.56 -32.95
C CYS A 1094 10.77 -30.92 -33.51
N MET A 1095 11.75 -30.01 -33.54
CA MET A 1095 13.07 -30.29 -34.08
C MET A 1095 13.98 -30.99 -33.06
N HIS A 1096 13.74 -30.80 -31.75
CA HIS A 1096 14.49 -31.49 -30.70
C HIS A 1096 14.52 -33.01 -30.90
N ASN A 1097 15.59 -33.63 -30.41
CA ASN A 1097 15.76 -35.07 -30.35
C ASN A 1097 15.83 -35.57 -28.90
N GLU A 1098 15.69 -36.89 -28.74
CA GLU A 1098 15.64 -37.55 -27.43
C GLU A 1098 16.94 -37.41 -26.63
N GLU A 1099 18.11 -37.37 -27.29
CA GLU A 1099 19.41 -37.22 -26.63
C GLU A 1099 19.57 -35.82 -26.02
N GLN A 1100 19.22 -34.76 -26.77
CA GLN A 1100 19.19 -33.37 -26.28
C GLN A 1100 18.30 -33.21 -25.04
N ILE A 1101 17.11 -33.81 -25.08
CA ILE A 1101 16.13 -33.75 -23.99
C ILE A 1101 16.64 -34.49 -22.75
N ARG A 1102 17.17 -35.71 -22.92
CA ARG A 1102 17.74 -36.51 -21.82
C ARG A 1102 18.95 -35.84 -21.18
N TYR A 1103 19.88 -35.34 -21.99
CA TYR A 1103 21.04 -34.59 -21.52
C TYR A 1103 20.62 -33.36 -20.71
N THR A 1104 19.67 -32.59 -21.22
CA THR A 1104 19.19 -31.36 -20.56
C THR A 1104 18.58 -31.64 -19.20
N VAL A 1105 17.68 -32.62 -19.09
CA VAL A 1105 17.01 -32.94 -17.81
C VAL A 1105 18.01 -33.48 -16.78
N GLU A 1106 19.02 -34.25 -17.20
CA GLU A 1106 20.11 -34.68 -16.32
C GLU A 1106 20.93 -33.47 -15.81
N CYS A 1107 21.30 -32.54 -16.70
CA CYS A 1107 22.00 -31.32 -16.31
C CYS A 1107 21.18 -30.47 -15.30
N VAL A 1108 19.87 -30.31 -15.52
CA VAL A 1108 18.99 -29.57 -14.60
C VAL A 1108 18.97 -30.22 -13.22
N ALA A 1109 18.87 -31.55 -13.14
CA ALA A 1109 18.90 -32.28 -11.87
C ALA A 1109 20.26 -32.13 -11.15
N GLU A 1110 21.37 -32.25 -11.89
CA GLU A 1110 22.72 -32.10 -11.34
C GLU A 1110 23.00 -30.68 -10.82
N GLU A 1111 22.62 -29.63 -11.55
CA GLU A 1111 22.83 -28.25 -11.09
C GLU A 1111 21.89 -27.86 -9.93
N LEU A 1112 20.61 -28.26 -9.97
CA LEU A 1112 19.69 -28.07 -8.82
C LEU A 1112 20.23 -28.73 -7.54
N THR A 1113 20.84 -29.92 -7.65
CA THR A 1113 21.44 -30.62 -6.51
C THR A 1113 22.63 -29.86 -5.92
N LYS A 1114 23.37 -29.09 -6.72
CA LYS A 1114 24.48 -28.25 -6.23
C LYS A 1114 24.00 -26.95 -5.57
N LEU A 1115 22.86 -26.41 -6.03
CA LEU A 1115 22.26 -25.19 -5.46
C LEU A 1115 21.61 -25.47 -4.10
N ASP A 1116 20.66 -26.41 -4.04
CA ASP A 1116 20.15 -26.97 -2.79
C ASP A 1116 19.62 -28.40 -3.01
N PRO A 1117 20.20 -29.43 -2.36
CA PRO A 1117 19.70 -30.80 -2.43
C PRO A 1117 18.22 -30.99 -2.07
N LYS A 1118 17.57 -30.02 -1.39
CA LYS A 1118 16.11 -30.04 -1.14
C LYS A 1118 15.28 -30.01 -2.43
N TYR A 1119 15.76 -29.38 -3.51
CA TYR A 1119 15.01 -29.23 -4.76
C TYR A 1119 14.56 -30.56 -5.38
N LEU A 1120 15.29 -31.66 -5.15
CA LEU A 1120 14.93 -33.01 -5.62
C LEU A 1120 14.35 -33.92 -4.52
N GLN A 1121 14.10 -33.40 -3.31
CA GLN A 1121 13.58 -34.18 -2.18
C GLN A 1121 12.07 -33.98 -1.94
N MET A 1122 11.52 -32.81 -2.28
CA MET A 1122 10.12 -32.45 -2.00
C MET A 1122 9.09 -33.35 -2.71
N THR A 1123 9.44 -33.94 -3.85
CA THR A 1123 8.56 -34.78 -4.69
C THR A 1123 8.17 -36.13 -4.08
N LYS A 1124 8.75 -36.55 -2.94
CA LYS A 1124 8.31 -37.77 -2.22
C LYS A 1124 7.08 -37.58 -1.32
N LEU A 1125 6.60 -36.36 -1.09
CA LEU A 1125 5.51 -36.06 -0.15
C LEU A 1125 4.44 -35.11 -0.70
N ARG A 1126 3.92 -35.37 -1.90
CA ARG A 1126 2.54 -35.08 -2.36
C ARG A 1126 2.35 -35.54 -3.81
N GLY A 1127 1.73 -36.71 -4.01
CA GLY A 1127 1.20 -37.07 -5.33
C GLY A 1127 -0.10 -36.31 -5.58
N PRO A 1128 -0.30 -35.64 -6.73
CA PRO A 1128 -1.54 -34.92 -7.01
C PRO A 1128 -2.72 -35.90 -7.17
N HIS A 1129 -3.90 -35.51 -6.68
CA HIS A 1129 -5.15 -36.26 -6.87
C HIS A 1129 -5.66 -36.14 -8.32
N ILE A 1130 -4.99 -36.80 -9.26
CA ILE A 1130 -5.50 -36.97 -10.61
C ILE A 1130 -6.73 -37.88 -10.56
N LYS A 1131 -7.93 -37.29 -10.59
CA LYS A 1131 -9.12 -38.00 -11.07
C LYS A 1131 -8.85 -38.38 -12.52
N SER A 1132 -8.87 -39.68 -12.81
CA SER A 1132 -8.47 -40.18 -14.13
C SER A 1132 -9.47 -39.75 -15.22
N LEU A 1133 -9.05 -38.82 -16.07
CA LEU A 1133 -9.66 -38.62 -17.39
C LEU A 1133 -9.51 -39.92 -18.17
N ARG A 1134 -10.63 -40.58 -18.45
CA ARG A 1134 -10.65 -41.82 -19.23
C ARG A 1134 -10.37 -41.49 -20.70
N THR A 1135 -9.38 -42.16 -21.28
CA THR A 1135 -9.23 -42.25 -22.75
C THR A 1135 -10.52 -42.82 -23.36
N PRO A 1136 -11.10 -42.17 -24.38
CA PRO A 1136 -12.15 -42.80 -25.19
C PRO A 1136 -11.57 -44.01 -25.92
N SER A 1137 -12.15 -45.19 -25.71
CA SER A 1137 -11.79 -46.40 -26.46
C SER A 1137 -12.41 -46.37 -27.85
N ALA A 1138 -11.59 -46.43 -28.90
CA ALA A 1138 -12.08 -46.48 -30.28
C ALA A 1138 -12.68 -47.85 -30.62
N THR A 1139 -14.01 -47.94 -30.67
CA THR A 1139 -14.77 -49.06 -31.26
C THR A 1139 -16.13 -48.55 -31.75
N SER A 1140 -16.54 -49.05 -32.93
CA SER A 1140 -17.78 -48.76 -33.70
C SER A 1140 -18.02 -47.29 -34.04
#